data_AF-A0A1Q9EB48-F1
#
_entry.id   AF-A0A1Q9EB48-F1
#
_cell.length_a   1.000
_cell.length_b   1.000
_cell.length_c   1.000
_cell.angle_alpha   90.00
_cell.angle_beta   90.00
_cell.angle_gamma   90.00
#
_symmetry.space_group_name_H-M   'P 1'
#
loop_
_entity.id
_entity.type
_entity.pdbx_description
1 polymer ?
#
loop_
_entity_poly.entity_id
_entity_poly.type
_entity_poly.pdbx_seq_one_letter_code
_entity_poly.pdbx_strand_id
1 'polypeptide(L)'
;MTEERRAELYDRGHLKRDWVIGERVWRHPTMRQAPDPPSAGSHPPATKAPPPHLRACTEGEEAQQGRGTKRAMGGPPPPMLAGGATLAALAALAAMWDGYRVIRPHAEEVVAVVAEEVAYATSSAIRLGTVAFATLVCAATVTALRGMRLSYSRVEVQLVNDASCVELLLTAFTYDDPELTAAATAARLQGAEVRLLIDLQKAQACKESGRILQQLLDAQIEVRTTCGCAEDGVALFVGSHNLTTASPANREFVTELRMPAADTRVATYRSWYEGMWSSFEGIQVETGAAPSRRVRGKKAPQSDAAKFAVAVQVTRLAVALIFSSGTAAFYALLYRRGKQPEGLPRDFFIGKDVAHASDELDFYARLREAVKEGGSWAAFGRMAMACPGIVRLECLGAKSHLRTKRLLLLLENLRHGFERMRLLDVKLGAETSVAGWKGKSRLNAWKNACVDQRTNSAVEGFRLEGMELPPQSLEKRILEVLQAKSTATAKYISPKVIRRFTLQRLRAADFLESWLDVSDLGAGAELHAQKAALATFKQTQLLLTAVLGLEVPQQWIGSSVALAMEVGSSRCLGPPPRVAVKVFDWGRAELNTLEDFNSLASEEKESRRRYWKQYLQALARMHWELGRLVAHRFCCPAWSVFVMELRAVTPVVLRAALLGETLSASQEVLGMGLFQMSPEGGHGEISLPLLGAVRQETLLGSLRLRIGIPVHGIGACSVEVCETFDVEVGELFGCIVTVKVIAFERPGDARMHLEAFQSGCPAPLPRGHVCSRSTSPATATQGKLVWQDHLEFYGLGEAAQAAEAEVRDCLESLGVDCTGDWLASMPPSISEPADVDEKAAAFLTCVLPSLDTAKSISQ
;
A
#
# COMPACT_ATOMS: atom_id res chain seq x y z
N MET A 1 -3.81 42.93 -12.27
CA MET A 1 -2.44 43.10 -11.73
C MET A 1 -1.48 42.66 -12.82
N THR A 2 -0.55 43.51 -13.26
CA THR A 2 0.44 43.19 -14.31
C THR A 2 1.52 42.23 -13.77
N GLU A 3 2.21 41.47 -14.64
CA GLU A 3 3.26 40.52 -14.22
C GLU A 3 4.41 41.19 -13.48
N GLU A 4 4.80 42.40 -13.90
CA GLU A 4 5.86 43.19 -13.27
C GLU A 4 5.48 43.60 -11.83
N ARG A 5 4.23 44.03 -11.62
CA ARG A 5 3.74 44.37 -10.28
C ARG A 5 3.61 43.13 -9.39
N ARG A 6 3.34 41.97 -9.98
CA ARG A 6 3.29 40.67 -9.27
C ARG A 6 4.69 40.24 -8.83
N ALA A 7 5.71 40.37 -9.69
CA ALA A 7 7.11 40.11 -9.35
C ALA A 7 7.63 41.05 -8.24
N GLU A 8 7.30 42.34 -8.32
CA GLU A 8 7.68 43.33 -7.31
C GLU A 8 7.07 43.03 -5.92
N LEU A 9 5.80 42.61 -5.87
CA LEU A 9 5.13 42.26 -4.62
C LEU A 9 5.65 40.93 -4.01
N TYR A 10 6.19 40.03 -4.84
CA TYR A 10 6.89 38.83 -4.38
C TYR A 10 8.24 39.15 -3.75
N ASP A 11 9.05 40.00 -4.38
CA ASP A 11 10.36 40.39 -3.85
C ASP A 11 10.25 41.16 -2.53
N ARG A 12 9.13 41.86 -2.31
CA ARG A 12 8.83 42.59 -1.07
C ARG A 12 8.15 41.75 0.02
N GLY A 13 7.88 40.46 -0.22
CA GLY A 13 7.28 39.57 0.78
C GLY A 13 5.81 39.87 1.12
N HIS A 14 5.12 40.68 0.31
CA HIS A 14 3.71 41.03 0.52
C HIS A 14 2.74 39.95 0.03
N LEU A 15 3.22 38.95 -0.72
CA LEU A 15 2.47 37.78 -1.15
C LEU A 15 3.05 36.51 -0.51
N LYS A 16 2.25 35.81 0.32
CA LYS A 16 2.61 34.47 0.81
C LYS A 16 2.45 33.45 -0.32
N ARG A 17 3.42 32.52 -0.43
CA ARG A 17 3.40 31.40 -1.37
C ARG A 17 2.42 30.33 -0.88
N ASP A 18 1.14 30.48 -1.20
CA ASP A 18 0.23 29.32 -1.22
C ASP A 18 0.28 28.73 -2.63
N TRP A 19 1.05 27.65 -2.76
CA TRP A 19 1.04 26.83 -3.96
C TRP A 19 -0.16 25.88 -3.89
N VAL A 20 -1.28 26.32 -4.46
CA VAL A 20 -2.30 25.43 -5.01
C VAL A 20 -2.51 25.89 -6.44
N ILE A 21 -1.95 25.17 -7.41
CA ILE A 21 -2.47 25.23 -8.78
C ILE A 21 -3.74 24.39 -8.76
N GLY A 22 -4.86 25.09 -8.78
CA GLY A 22 -6.21 24.56 -8.69
C GLY A 22 -7.15 25.71 -8.37
N GLU A 23 -7.57 26.44 -9.40
CA GLU A 23 -8.59 27.48 -9.28
C GLU A 23 -9.88 26.87 -8.72
N ARG A 24 -10.13 27.06 -7.42
CA ARG A 24 -11.49 27.17 -6.89
C ARG A 24 -11.69 28.61 -6.48
N VAL A 25 -12.30 29.40 -7.36
CA VAL A 25 -12.85 30.71 -7.00
C VAL A 25 -14.00 30.47 -6.04
N TRP A 26 -13.75 30.60 -4.74
CA TRP A 26 -14.79 30.81 -3.76
C TRP A 26 -15.32 32.25 -3.92
N ARG A 27 -16.52 32.40 -4.49
CA ARG A 27 -17.26 33.67 -4.39
C ARG A 27 -17.89 33.74 -3.00
N HIS A 28 -17.46 34.70 -2.19
CA HIS A 28 -18.10 35.02 -0.92
C HIS A 28 -19.44 35.74 -1.17
N PRO A 29 -20.54 35.40 -0.46
CA PRO A 29 -21.86 35.93 -0.75
C PRO A 29 -22.12 37.18 0.09
N THR A 30 -21.98 38.37 -0.49
CA THR A 30 -22.66 39.60 -0.01
C THR A 30 -22.47 40.73 -1.01
N MET A 31 -23.37 40.83 -2.00
CA MET A 31 -23.83 42.13 -2.48
C MET A 31 -25.30 42.03 -2.86
N ARG A 32 -26.11 42.77 -2.10
CA ARG A 32 -27.51 43.05 -2.36
C ARG A 32 -27.62 43.89 -3.63
N GLN A 33 -28.49 43.51 -4.55
CA GLN A 33 -29.17 44.46 -5.42
C GLN A 33 -30.68 44.18 -5.38
N ALA A 34 -31.42 45.28 -5.32
CA ALA A 34 -32.85 45.40 -5.10
C ALA A 34 -33.67 45.04 -6.37
N PRO A 35 -35.01 44.90 -6.26
CA PRO A 35 -35.84 44.18 -7.23
C PRO A 35 -36.60 45.10 -8.21
N ASP A 36 -37.19 44.44 -9.23
CA ASP A 36 -38.48 44.72 -9.92
C ASP A 36 -38.37 44.66 -11.47
N PRO A 37 -39.47 44.44 -12.24
CA PRO A 37 -40.79 43.84 -11.95
C PRO A 37 -41.20 42.75 -13.00
N PRO A 38 -42.42 42.15 -12.93
CA PRO A 38 -42.75 40.89 -13.59
C PRO A 38 -43.39 41.06 -14.97
N SER A 39 -43.32 40.01 -15.80
CA SER A 39 -44.22 39.86 -16.94
C SER A 39 -44.83 38.45 -17.03
N ALA A 40 -46.14 38.51 -17.24
CA ALA A 40 -47.16 37.48 -17.30
C ALA A 40 -46.92 36.30 -18.26
N GLY A 41 -47.60 35.18 -17.97
CA GLY A 41 -48.55 34.66 -18.97
C GLY A 41 -48.57 33.15 -19.21
N SER A 42 -49.72 32.55 -18.84
CA SER A 42 -50.43 31.44 -19.50
C SER A 42 -49.95 29.98 -19.38
N HIS A 43 -50.60 29.26 -18.46
CA HIS A 43 -51.18 27.91 -18.63
C HIS A 43 -52.45 27.98 -19.53
N PRO A 44 -53.23 26.89 -19.84
CA PRO A 44 -53.07 25.40 -19.83
C PRO A 44 -53.54 24.82 -21.23
N PRO A 45 -54.04 23.56 -21.45
CA PRO A 45 -54.38 22.48 -20.54
C PRO A 45 -54.06 21.02 -20.91
N ALA A 46 -54.27 20.21 -19.87
CA ALA A 46 -54.30 18.77 -19.79
C ALA A 46 -55.32 18.10 -20.73
N THR A 47 -55.00 16.90 -21.20
CA THR A 47 -55.98 15.91 -21.65
C THR A 47 -55.69 14.56 -21.00
N LYS A 48 -56.76 13.99 -20.41
CA LYS A 48 -56.86 12.66 -19.83
C LYS A 48 -57.03 11.63 -20.96
N ALA A 49 -56.39 10.48 -20.86
CA ALA A 49 -56.79 9.27 -21.59
C ALA A 49 -56.63 8.04 -20.66
N PRO A 50 -57.58 7.08 -20.69
CA PRO A 50 -57.61 5.92 -19.79
C PRO A 50 -56.80 4.73 -20.34
N PRO A 51 -56.37 3.78 -19.48
CA PRO A 51 -55.73 2.54 -19.95
C PRO A 51 -56.76 1.49 -20.40
N PRO A 52 -56.37 0.57 -21.31
CA PRO A 52 -57.26 -0.41 -21.90
C PRO A 52 -57.40 -1.69 -21.08
N HIS A 53 -58.54 -2.36 -21.31
CA HIS A 53 -58.91 -3.69 -20.85
C HIS A 53 -57.88 -4.76 -21.22
N LEU A 54 -57.46 -5.57 -20.23
CA LEU A 54 -56.79 -6.86 -20.46
C LEU A 54 -57.85 -7.97 -20.49
N ARG A 55 -57.88 -8.68 -21.62
CA ARG A 55 -58.61 -9.93 -21.84
C ARG A 55 -57.96 -11.05 -21.04
N ALA A 56 -58.77 -11.78 -20.27
CA ALA A 56 -58.46 -13.10 -19.78
C ALA A 56 -58.78 -14.14 -20.86
N CYS A 57 -57.82 -15.01 -21.16
CA CYS A 57 -57.99 -16.29 -21.85
C CYS A 57 -56.82 -17.18 -21.41
N THR A 58 -57.08 -18.18 -20.58
CA THR A 58 -56.78 -19.59 -20.89
C THR A 58 -57.26 -20.46 -19.74
N GLU A 59 -58.31 -21.21 -20.06
CA GLU A 59 -58.67 -22.48 -19.45
C GLU A 59 -57.52 -23.49 -19.64
N GLY A 60 -57.38 -24.41 -18.69
CA GLY A 60 -56.35 -25.44 -18.68
C GLY A 60 -56.52 -26.33 -17.46
N GLU A 61 -57.66 -26.99 -17.41
CA GLU A 61 -58.03 -28.04 -16.46
C GLU A 61 -57.18 -29.32 -16.63
N GLU A 62 -57.06 -30.03 -15.49
CA GLU A 62 -56.90 -31.48 -15.33
C GLU A 62 -55.57 -32.17 -15.73
N ALA A 63 -54.89 -32.76 -14.74
CA ALA A 63 -55.23 -34.13 -14.30
C ALA A 63 -54.36 -34.63 -13.11
N GLN A 64 -55.07 -34.87 -12.01
CA GLN A 64 -55.10 -36.12 -11.23
C GLN A 64 -53.86 -36.69 -10.51
N GLN A 65 -53.95 -36.56 -9.18
CA GLN A 65 -54.14 -37.64 -8.20
C GLN A 65 -53.07 -38.74 -8.03
N GLY A 66 -52.51 -38.76 -6.81
CA GLY A 66 -51.88 -39.94 -6.23
C GLY A 66 -51.76 -39.84 -4.71
N ARG A 67 -52.77 -40.40 -4.02
CA ARG A 67 -52.87 -40.75 -2.58
C ARG A 67 -51.50 -41.12 -1.97
N GLY A 68 -51.14 -40.83 -0.72
CA GLY A 68 -51.89 -40.53 0.49
C GLY A 68 -51.21 -41.25 1.66
N THR A 69 -51.23 -40.70 2.88
CA THR A 69 -51.57 -41.38 4.15
C THR A 69 -51.28 -40.48 5.36
N LYS A 70 -52.28 -40.44 6.25
CA LYS A 70 -52.27 -39.83 7.58
C LYS A 70 -51.59 -40.78 8.58
N ARG A 71 -50.83 -40.21 9.52
CA ARG A 71 -50.75 -40.51 10.97
C ARG A 71 -49.52 -39.76 11.53
N ALA A 72 -49.41 -39.36 12.78
CA ALA A 72 -50.31 -38.99 13.87
C ALA A 72 -49.37 -38.60 15.02
N MET A 73 -49.80 -37.64 15.84
CA MET A 73 -49.43 -37.47 17.26
C MET A 73 -48.02 -36.95 17.58
N GLY A 74 -48.04 -35.89 18.39
CA GLY A 74 -46.88 -35.19 18.90
C GLY A 74 -46.05 -35.95 19.93
N GLY A 75 -44.81 -35.51 20.03
CA GLY A 75 -43.91 -35.67 21.16
C GLY A 75 -43.05 -34.41 21.24
N PRO A 76 -42.68 -33.93 22.43
CA PRO A 76 -41.83 -32.75 22.58
C PRO A 76 -40.42 -33.05 22.05
N PRO A 77 -39.70 -32.07 21.47
CA PRO A 77 -38.36 -32.29 20.98
C PRO A 77 -37.39 -32.57 22.14
N PRO A 78 -36.41 -33.48 21.97
CA PRO A 78 -35.36 -33.70 22.96
C PRO A 78 -34.40 -32.50 23.00
N PRO A 79 -33.71 -32.26 24.13
CA PRO A 79 -32.74 -31.18 24.22
C PRO A 79 -31.59 -31.44 23.24
N MET A 80 -31.39 -30.50 22.31
CA MET A 80 -30.21 -30.47 21.44
C MET A 80 -28.95 -30.39 22.31
N LEU A 81 -28.14 -31.45 22.26
CA LEU A 81 -26.77 -31.43 22.77
C LEU A 81 -25.92 -30.50 21.91
N ALA A 82 -25.72 -29.27 22.39
CA ALA A 82 -24.76 -28.28 21.89
C ALA A 82 -23.28 -28.69 22.17
N GLY A 83 -22.94 -29.96 21.92
CA GLY A 83 -21.60 -30.52 22.18
C GLY A 83 -20.74 -30.70 20.92
N GLY A 84 -21.35 -30.79 19.74
CA GLY A 84 -20.65 -31.16 18.49
C GLY A 84 -19.72 -30.06 17.93
N ALA A 85 -20.16 -28.81 17.94
CA ALA A 85 -19.36 -27.68 17.45
C ALA A 85 -18.15 -27.38 18.36
N THR A 86 -18.30 -27.61 19.66
CA THR A 86 -17.25 -27.41 20.68
C THR A 86 -16.14 -28.44 20.57
N LEU A 87 -16.50 -29.72 20.31
CA LEU A 87 -15.52 -30.78 20.05
C LEU A 87 -14.76 -30.55 18.73
N ALA A 88 -15.42 -30.02 17.70
CA ALA A 88 -14.77 -29.65 16.45
C ALA A 88 -13.82 -28.45 16.62
N ALA A 89 -14.19 -27.43 17.40
CA ALA A 89 -13.34 -26.28 17.70
C ALA A 89 -12.13 -26.65 18.58
N LEU A 90 -12.32 -27.54 19.56
CA LEU A 90 -11.22 -28.07 20.39
C LEU A 90 -10.29 -29.00 19.59
N ALA A 91 -10.82 -29.79 18.67
CA ALA A 91 -10.02 -30.60 17.75
C ALA A 91 -9.23 -29.74 16.76
N ALA A 92 -9.81 -28.65 16.26
CA ALA A 92 -9.14 -27.68 15.39
C ALA A 92 -8.02 -26.92 16.15
N LEU A 93 -8.26 -26.52 17.41
CA LEU A 93 -7.24 -25.93 18.29
C LEU A 93 -6.11 -26.91 18.62
N ALA A 94 -6.42 -28.19 18.84
CA ALA A 94 -5.42 -29.23 19.05
C ALA A 94 -4.59 -29.53 17.77
N ALA A 95 -5.23 -29.57 16.60
CA ALA A 95 -4.55 -29.73 15.32
C ALA A 95 -3.67 -28.52 14.95
N MET A 96 -4.13 -27.30 15.26
CA MET A 96 -3.30 -26.08 15.18
C MET A 96 -2.10 -26.18 16.13
N TRP A 97 -2.28 -26.67 17.35
CA TRP A 97 -1.21 -26.82 18.33
C TRP A 97 -0.11 -27.80 17.90
N ASP A 98 -0.47 -28.94 17.30
CA ASP A 98 0.51 -29.89 16.77
C ASP A 98 1.27 -29.34 15.55
N GLY A 99 0.63 -28.49 14.73
CA GLY A 99 1.31 -27.73 13.67
C GLY A 99 2.29 -26.66 14.20
N TYR A 100 1.97 -26.05 15.35
CA TYR A 100 2.77 -24.97 15.96
C TYR A 100 3.98 -25.44 16.77
N ARG A 101 4.08 -26.73 17.13
CA ARG A 101 5.27 -27.29 17.80
C ARG A 101 6.56 -27.15 16.97
N VAL A 102 6.47 -26.81 15.69
CA VAL A 102 7.61 -26.72 14.76
C VAL A 102 8.21 -25.30 14.63
N ILE A 103 7.57 -24.22 15.08
CA ILE A 103 8.09 -22.84 14.86
C ILE A 103 7.96 -21.98 16.14
N ARG A 104 9.11 -21.52 16.66
CA ARG A 104 9.28 -21.15 18.08
C ARG A 104 9.32 -19.66 18.54
N PRO A 105 8.98 -18.58 17.80
CA PRO A 105 9.14 -17.24 18.39
C PRO A 105 7.91 -16.29 18.40
N HIS A 106 6.65 -16.75 18.49
CA HIS A 106 5.48 -15.83 18.44
C HIS A 106 4.53 -15.87 19.65
N ALA A 107 4.96 -16.33 20.82
CA ALA A 107 4.05 -16.53 21.96
C ALA A 107 3.39 -15.22 22.48
N GLU A 108 4.09 -14.09 22.49
CA GLU A 108 3.59 -12.84 23.09
C GLU A 108 2.52 -12.14 22.24
N GLU A 109 2.68 -12.13 20.91
CA GLU A 109 1.68 -11.57 19.98
C GLU A 109 0.43 -12.46 19.90
N VAL A 110 0.60 -13.78 19.99
CA VAL A 110 -0.52 -14.73 20.05
C VAL A 110 -1.33 -14.56 21.34
N VAL A 111 -0.67 -14.32 22.47
CA VAL A 111 -1.39 -14.07 23.76
C VAL A 111 -2.21 -12.78 23.72
N ALA A 112 -1.71 -11.71 23.07
CA ALA A 112 -2.46 -10.46 22.93
C ALA A 112 -3.71 -10.61 22.05
N VAL A 113 -3.60 -11.32 20.91
CA VAL A 113 -4.72 -11.58 20.00
C VAL A 113 -5.73 -12.54 20.64
N VAL A 114 -5.28 -13.59 21.33
CA VAL A 114 -6.16 -14.52 22.06
C VAL A 114 -6.90 -13.79 23.18
N ALA A 115 -6.26 -12.86 23.90
CA ALA A 115 -6.92 -12.07 24.93
C ALA A 115 -8.02 -11.15 24.36
N GLU A 116 -7.81 -10.57 23.18
CA GLU A 116 -8.79 -9.69 22.52
C GLU A 116 -10.01 -10.47 21.99
N GLU A 117 -9.80 -11.62 21.37
CA GLU A 117 -10.88 -12.50 20.89
C GLU A 117 -11.68 -13.10 22.05
N VAL A 118 -11.02 -13.44 23.17
CA VAL A 118 -11.70 -13.90 24.38
C VAL A 118 -12.52 -12.78 25.01
N ALA A 119 -12.00 -11.55 25.04
CA ALA A 119 -12.77 -10.40 25.52
C ALA A 119 -14.00 -10.12 24.64
N TYR A 120 -13.86 -10.25 23.32
CA TYR A 120 -14.95 -10.06 22.37
C TYR A 120 -16.02 -11.15 22.47
N ALA A 121 -15.61 -12.43 22.52
CA ALA A 121 -16.51 -13.58 22.71
C ALA A 121 -17.24 -13.50 24.06
N THR A 122 -16.54 -13.11 25.13
CA THR A 122 -17.11 -12.92 26.46
C THR A 122 -18.10 -11.76 26.49
N SER A 123 -17.78 -10.62 25.84
CA SER A 123 -18.69 -9.48 25.73
C SER A 123 -19.98 -9.84 24.97
N SER A 124 -19.84 -10.60 23.88
CA SER A 124 -20.98 -11.05 23.06
C SER A 124 -21.86 -12.06 23.82
N ALA A 125 -21.25 -13.00 24.55
CA ALA A 125 -21.95 -13.96 25.40
C ALA A 125 -22.72 -13.30 26.55
N ILE A 126 -22.19 -12.22 27.12
CA ILE A 126 -22.86 -11.43 28.16
C ILE A 126 -24.05 -10.65 27.59
N ARG A 127 -23.93 -10.06 26.40
CA ARG A 127 -25.05 -9.36 25.73
C ARG A 127 -26.20 -10.29 25.37
N LEU A 128 -25.90 -11.56 25.11
CA LEU A 128 -26.88 -12.61 24.85
C LEU A 128 -27.45 -13.26 26.13
N GLY A 129 -27.09 -12.75 27.33
CA GLY A 129 -27.63 -13.21 28.62
C GLY A 129 -27.07 -14.54 29.12
N THR A 130 -26.06 -15.10 28.46
CA THR A 130 -25.50 -16.42 28.76
C THR A 130 -24.25 -16.33 29.64
N VAL A 131 -24.43 -15.98 30.92
CA VAL A 131 -23.35 -15.86 31.91
C VAL A 131 -22.55 -17.16 32.07
N ALA A 132 -23.22 -18.31 31.97
CA ALA A 132 -22.56 -19.62 32.02
C ALA A 132 -21.59 -19.84 30.84
N PHE A 133 -21.94 -19.37 29.64
CA PHE A 133 -21.11 -19.49 28.45
C PHE A 133 -19.88 -18.56 28.51
N ALA A 134 -20.08 -17.31 28.96
CA ALA A 134 -18.99 -16.37 29.22
C ALA A 134 -17.99 -16.92 30.27
N THR A 135 -18.50 -17.59 31.31
CA THR A 135 -17.67 -18.21 32.36
C THR A 135 -16.87 -19.39 31.80
N LEU A 136 -17.47 -20.21 30.92
CA LEU A 136 -16.80 -21.35 30.30
C LEU A 136 -15.66 -20.92 29.36
N VAL A 137 -15.88 -19.87 28.56
CA VAL A 137 -14.87 -19.28 27.66
C VAL A 137 -13.70 -18.71 28.46
N CYS A 138 -13.97 -17.97 29.55
CA CYS A 138 -12.94 -17.48 30.45
C CYS A 138 -12.16 -18.62 31.12
N ALA A 139 -12.84 -19.67 31.60
CA ALA A 139 -12.19 -20.81 32.27
C ALA A 139 -11.30 -21.63 31.31
N ALA A 140 -11.77 -21.87 30.08
CA ALA A 140 -10.99 -22.55 29.04
C ALA A 140 -9.74 -21.73 28.65
N THR A 141 -9.89 -20.41 28.52
CA THR A 141 -8.77 -19.50 28.23
C THR A 141 -7.75 -19.47 29.36
N VAL A 142 -8.19 -19.35 30.61
CA VAL A 142 -7.29 -19.40 31.78
C VAL A 142 -6.57 -20.75 31.86
N THR A 143 -7.24 -21.85 31.50
CA THR A 143 -6.62 -23.18 31.47
C THR A 143 -5.58 -23.32 30.35
N ALA A 144 -5.87 -22.80 29.16
CA ALA A 144 -4.92 -22.74 28.05
C ALA A 144 -3.69 -21.87 28.39
N LEU A 145 -3.90 -20.69 28.99
CA LEU A 145 -2.84 -19.79 29.45
C LEU A 145 -2.03 -20.38 30.61
N ARG A 146 -2.65 -21.14 31.53
CA ARG A 146 -1.94 -21.89 32.58
C ARG A 146 -1.12 -23.05 32.01
N GLY A 147 -1.61 -23.72 30.97
CA GLY A 147 -0.85 -24.72 30.20
C GLY A 147 0.37 -24.11 29.52
N MET A 148 0.26 -22.88 29.00
CA MET A 148 1.40 -22.11 28.47
C MET A 148 2.40 -21.73 29.56
N ARG A 149 1.94 -21.38 30.78
CA ARG A 149 2.79 -21.00 31.93
C ARG A 149 3.62 -22.16 32.50
N LEU A 150 3.14 -23.41 32.38
CA LEU A 150 3.88 -24.60 32.84
C LEU A 150 5.05 -25.02 31.92
N SER A 151 5.17 -24.44 30.71
CA SER A 151 6.29 -24.72 29.79
C SER A 151 7.31 -23.59 29.69
N TYR A 152 7.17 -22.52 30.48
CA TYR A 152 8.08 -21.38 30.46
C TYR A 152 8.40 -20.90 31.89
N SER A 153 9.41 -21.54 32.49
CA SER A 153 10.18 -20.98 33.59
C SER A 153 11.68 -21.11 33.27
N ARG A 154 12.19 -20.16 32.51
CA ARG A 154 13.59 -19.73 32.57
C ARG A 154 13.61 -18.20 32.51
N VAL A 155 13.34 -17.58 33.66
CA VAL A 155 13.92 -16.28 33.97
C VAL A 155 15.42 -16.54 34.10
N GLU A 156 16.23 -15.95 33.24
CA GLU A 156 17.68 -16.02 33.37
C GLU A 156 18.11 -15.05 34.48
N VAL A 157 17.92 -15.47 35.73
CA VAL A 157 18.62 -14.90 36.88
C VAL A 157 20.07 -15.38 36.75
N GLN A 158 20.99 -14.53 36.30
CA GLN A 158 22.40 -14.82 36.49
C GLN A 158 22.71 -14.62 37.97
N LEU A 159 22.65 -15.73 38.73
CA LEU A 159 23.33 -15.82 40.01
C LEU A 159 24.83 -15.75 39.71
N VAL A 160 25.44 -14.60 40.02
CA VAL A 160 26.88 -14.55 40.22
C VAL A 160 27.14 -15.41 41.46
N ASN A 161 28.15 -16.29 41.41
CA ASN A 161 28.43 -17.37 42.35
C ASN A 161 28.88 -16.91 43.77
N ASP A 162 28.16 -15.98 44.40
CA ASP A 162 28.32 -15.67 45.82
C ASP A 162 26.97 -15.27 46.43
N ALA A 163 26.61 -15.90 47.55
CA ALA A 163 25.24 -15.92 48.10
C ALA A 163 24.78 -14.60 48.75
N SER A 164 25.45 -13.49 48.46
CA SER A 164 25.31 -12.22 49.16
C SER A 164 24.76 -11.07 48.29
N CYS A 165 24.57 -11.26 46.97
CA CYS A 165 24.13 -10.17 46.08
C CYS A 165 23.16 -10.61 44.97
N VAL A 166 22.15 -9.79 44.67
CA VAL A 166 21.14 -9.98 43.60
C VAL A 166 21.13 -8.76 42.67
N GLU A 167 21.41 -8.97 41.39
CA GLU A 167 21.35 -7.93 40.34
C GLU A 167 20.04 -8.00 39.54
N LEU A 168 19.33 -6.87 39.43
CA LEU A 168 18.08 -6.73 38.68
C LEU A 168 18.24 -5.72 37.53
N LEU A 169 18.01 -6.17 36.30
CA LEU A 169 18.02 -5.33 35.10
C LEU A 169 16.58 -4.92 34.73
N LEU A 170 16.27 -3.63 34.81
CA LEU A 170 14.95 -3.09 34.46
C LEU A 170 14.94 -2.54 33.03
N THR A 171 14.07 -3.09 32.18
CA THR A 171 13.77 -2.54 30.85
C THR A 171 12.33 -2.01 30.80
N ALA A 172 12.05 -1.13 29.84
CA ALA A 172 11.01 -0.10 29.95
C ALA A 172 9.53 -0.52 30.14
N PHE A 173 9.21 -1.81 30.27
CA PHE A 173 7.84 -2.34 30.30
C PHE A 173 7.46 -3.08 31.60
N THR A 174 8.33 -3.13 32.62
CA THR A 174 8.07 -3.88 33.87
C THR A 174 7.85 -3.00 35.10
N TYR A 175 7.40 -1.75 34.94
CA TYR A 175 7.42 -0.77 36.03
C TYR A 175 6.23 -0.81 37.00
N ASP A 176 5.18 -1.59 36.69
CA ASP A 176 4.04 -1.84 37.60
C ASP A 176 3.90 -3.33 37.94
N ASP A 177 5.02 -4.05 38.09
CA ASP A 177 5.00 -5.46 38.49
C ASP A 177 5.12 -5.62 40.03
N PRO A 178 4.02 -5.95 40.74
CA PRO A 178 4.04 -6.19 42.17
C PRO A 178 4.88 -7.42 42.55
N GLU A 179 5.11 -8.38 41.64
CA GLU A 179 5.98 -9.54 41.90
C GLU A 179 7.45 -9.12 41.96
N LEU A 180 7.85 -8.12 41.17
CA LEU A 180 9.23 -7.61 41.18
C LEU A 180 9.53 -6.78 42.44
N THR A 181 8.53 -6.02 42.91
CA THR A 181 8.55 -5.33 44.20
C THR A 181 8.61 -6.34 45.36
N ALA A 182 7.86 -7.45 45.26
CA ALA A 182 7.90 -8.52 46.25
C ALA A 182 9.24 -9.27 46.25
N ALA A 183 9.85 -9.53 45.08
CA ALA A 183 11.14 -10.18 44.97
C ALA A 183 12.30 -9.34 45.54
N ALA A 184 12.30 -8.03 45.25
CA ALA A 184 13.27 -7.10 45.85
C ALA A 184 13.10 -6.98 47.37
N THR A 185 11.85 -7.02 47.86
CA THR A 185 11.55 -7.00 49.30
C THR A 185 11.94 -8.31 49.99
N ALA A 186 11.71 -9.46 49.35
CA ALA A 186 12.07 -10.78 49.88
C ALA A 186 13.59 -11.00 49.96
N ALA A 187 14.35 -10.58 48.96
CA ALA A 187 15.82 -10.63 48.98
C ALA A 187 16.41 -9.79 50.12
N ARG A 188 15.82 -8.61 50.39
CA ARG A 188 16.24 -7.72 51.48
C ARG A 188 15.91 -8.29 52.87
N LEU A 189 14.78 -8.98 53.02
CA LEU A 189 14.42 -9.68 54.28
C LEU A 189 15.36 -10.86 54.59
N GLN A 190 16.08 -11.37 53.58
CA GLN A 190 17.07 -12.45 53.73
C GLN A 190 18.51 -11.95 53.83
N GLY A 191 18.72 -10.63 53.90
CA GLY A 191 20.05 -10.03 54.10
C GLY A 191 20.92 -9.95 52.84
N ALA A 192 20.36 -10.17 51.64
CA ALA A 192 21.08 -10.04 50.38
C ALA A 192 21.13 -8.58 49.88
N GLU A 193 22.27 -8.16 49.32
CA GLU A 193 22.47 -6.85 48.69
C GLU A 193 21.77 -6.80 47.32
N VAL A 194 20.94 -5.79 47.03
CA VAL A 194 20.22 -5.67 45.76
C VAL A 194 20.80 -4.54 44.91
N ARG A 195 21.19 -4.84 43.66
CA ARG A 195 21.75 -3.87 42.70
C ARG A 195 20.83 -3.70 41.49
N LEU A 196 20.59 -2.46 41.09
CA LEU A 196 19.64 -2.09 40.04
C LEU A 196 20.35 -1.43 38.85
N LEU A 197 20.19 -2.00 37.66
CA LEU A 197 20.67 -1.44 36.39
C LEU A 197 19.49 -0.90 35.56
N ILE A 198 19.56 0.38 35.18
CA ILE A 198 18.49 1.10 34.47
C ILE A 198 18.96 1.52 33.06
N ASP A 199 18.22 1.13 32.02
CA ASP A 199 18.45 1.57 30.63
C ASP A 199 17.86 2.98 30.39
N LEU A 200 18.72 3.99 30.43
CA LEU A 200 18.32 5.40 30.32
C LEU A 200 17.96 5.84 28.89
N GLN A 201 18.30 5.10 27.82
CA GLN A 201 17.91 5.48 26.46
C GLN A 201 16.40 5.33 26.22
N LYS A 202 15.72 4.46 26.98
CA LYS A 202 14.25 4.27 26.87
C LYS A 202 13.46 5.05 27.92
N ALA A 203 14.08 5.41 29.05
CA ALA A 203 13.45 6.22 30.10
C ALA A 203 13.12 7.67 29.68
N GLN A 204 13.73 8.15 28.59
CA GLN A 204 13.52 9.49 28.00
C GLN A 204 12.07 9.77 27.54
N ALA A 205 11.21 8.75 27.41
CA ALA A 205 9.86 8.90 26.85
C ALA A 205 8.73 9.16 27.87
N CYS A 206 8.98 9.06 29.19
CA CYS A 206 7.91 9.14 30.20
C CYS A 206 8.12 10.28 31.21
N LYS A 207 7.07 11.07 31.46
CA LYS A 207 7.02 12.05 32.56
C LYS A 207 7.00 11.36 33.95
N GLU A 208 6.58 10.10 34.03
CA GLU A 208 6.56 9.30 35.27
C GLU A 208 7.96 8.97 35.84
N SER A 209 9.03 8.98 35.03
CA SER A 209 10.36 8.50 35.45
C SER A 209 10.94 9.28 36.64
N GLY A 210 10.67 10.59 36.72
CA GLY A 210 11.12 11.43 37.84
C GLY A 210 10.34 11.21 39.14
N ARG A 211 9.05 10.83 39.05
CA ARG A 211 8.21 10.55 40.22
C ARG A 211 8.60 9.23 40.89
N ILE A 212 8.93 8.22 40.09
CA ILE A 212 9.32 6.89 40.58
C ILE A 212 10.73 6.91 41.18
N LEU A 213 11.67 7.66 40.57
CA LEU A 213 12.99 7.86 41.16
C LEU A 213 12.90 8.54 42.53
N GLN A 214 12.00 9.51 42.67
CA GLN A 214 11.71 10.16 43.95
C GLN A 214 11.10 9.17 44.97
N GLN A 215 10.16 8.32 44.56
CA GLN A 215 9.57 7.30 45.45
C GLN A 215 10.57 6.25 45.94
N LEU A 216 11.55 5.87 45.12
CA LEU A 216 12.62 4.94 45.50
C LEU A 216 13.63 5.58 46.47
N LEU A 217 13.89 6.88 46.32
CA LEU A 217 14.71 7.66 47.24
C LEU A 217 13.98 7.91 48.58
N ASP A 218 12.67 8.20 48.53
CA ASP A 218 11.82 8.39 49.71
C ASP A 218 11.66 7.09 50.52
N ALA A 219 11.86 5.91 49.90
CA ALA A 219 11.85 4.60 50.55
C ALA A 219 13.15 4.25 51.33
N GLN A 220 14.05 5.23 51.54
CA GLN A 220 15.31 5.08 52.28
C GLN A 220 16.18 3.89 51.81
N ILE A 221 16.35 3.74 50.49
CA ILE A 221 17.29 2.77 49.94
C ILE A 221 18.69 3.39 49.97
N GLU A 222 19.54 2.93 50.89
CA GLU A 222 20.92 3.40 51.04
C GLU A 222 21.81 2.80 49.93
N VAL A 223 22.46 3.66 49.14
CA VAL A 223 23.37 3.25 48.06
C VAL A 223 24.80 3.40 48.57
N ARG A 224 25.50 2.29 48.83
CA ARG A 224 26.94 2.29 49.22
C ARG A 224 27.79 1.64 48.14
N THR A 225 28.98 2.18 47.93
CA THR A 225 29.98 1.69 46.96
C THR A 225 31.13 0.98 47.68
N THR A 226 31.74 -0.01 47.03
CA THR A 226 33.00 -0.64 47.49
C THR A 226 34.14 -0.39 46.50
N CYS A 227 35.07 0.49 46.85
CA CYS A 227 36.52 0.26 46.71
C CYS A 227 37.24 1.29 47.61
N GLY A 228 38.31 0.83 48.26
CA GLY A 228 38.92 1.50 49.42
C GLY A 228 39.53 2.87 49.19
N CYS A 229 39.69 3.54 50.35
CA CYS A 229 40.39 4.79 50.65
C CYS A 229 39.66 6.11 50.33
N ALA A 230 38.95 6.59 51.38
CA ALA A 230 38.73 7.97 51.82
C ALA A 230 38.69 9.10 50.77
N GLU A 231 37.48 9.59 50.48
CA GLU A 231 36.95 10.94 50.79
C GLU A 231 35.61 11.14 50.02
N ASP A 232 34.69 11.90 50.62
CA ASP A 232 33.27 11.98 50.25
C ASP A 232 32.99 12.40 48.79
N GLY A 233 32.45 11.49 47.98
CA GLY A 233 31.94 11.78 46.63
C GLY A 233 31.13 10.63 46.02
N VAL A 234 30.13 10.97 45.19
CA VAL A 234 29.33 10.00 44.42
C VAL A 234 29.93 9.88 43.02
N ALA A 235 30.18 8.64 42.58
CA ALA A 235 30.61 8.33 41.22
C ALA A 235 29.46 7.71 40.42
N LEU A 236 29.15 8.27 39.24
CA LEU A 236 28.12 7.74 38.32
C LEU A 236 28.78 7.08 37.10
N PHE A 237 28.37 5.86 36.77
CA PHE A 237 28.84 5.13 35.59
C PHE A 237 27.74 5.07 34.52
N VAL A 238 28.06 5.46 33.29
CA VAL A 238 27.13 5.43 32.15
C VAL A 238 27.72 4.55 31.04
N GLY A 239 27.04 3.45 30.71
CA GLY A 239 27.43 2.53 29.63
C GLY A 239 26.32 2.33 28.60
N SER A 240 26.68 2.05 27.33
CA SER A 240 25.74 1.75 26.25
C SER A 240 25.58 0.23 26.00
N HIS A 241 24.43 -0.16 25.44
CA HIS A 241 23.93 -1.53 25.30
C HIS A 241 24.78 -2.51 24.46
N ASN A 242 25.89 -2.08 23.87
CA ASN A 242 26.76 -2.92 23.01
C ASN A 242 27.90 -3.65 23.75
N LEU A 243 28.01 -3.53 25.08
CA LEU A 243 29.10 -4.13 25.85
C LEU A 243 28.87 -5.58 26.29
N THR A 244 27.65 -6.11 26.18
CA THR A 244 27.32 -7.49 26.61
C THR A 244 27.70 -8.57 25.60
N THR A 245 28.04 -8.21 24.36
CA THR A 245 28.48 -9.16 23.32
C THR A 245 29.95 -9.00 22.91
N ALA A 246 30.69 -8.13 23.59
CA ALA A 246 32.08 -7.83 23.26
C ALA A 246 33.06 -8.78 24.00
N SER A 247 34.12 -9.21 23.31
CA SER A 247 35.20 -10.01 23.91
C SER A 247 35.87 -9.29 25.09
N PRO A 248 36.56 -10.00 26.01
CA PRO A 248 37.16 -9.41 27.22
C PRO A 248 38.04 -8.17 27.00
N ALA A 249 38.65 -8.03 25.81
CA ALA A 249 39.52 -6.90 25.46
C ALA A 249 38.79 -5.55 25.23
N ASN A 250 37.45 -5.51 25.17
CA ASN A 250 36.66 -4.31 24.86
C ASN A 250 35.93 -3.69 26.08
N ARG A 251 36.22 -4.16 27.31
CA ARG A 251 35.53 -3.70 28.54
C ARG A 251 36.13 -2.46 29.21
N GLU A 252 37.22 -1.87 28.69
CA GLU A 252 37.93 -0.76 29.35
C GLU A 252 37.36 0.65 29.12
N PHE A 253 36.23 0.81 28.43
CA PHE A 253 35.62 2.14 28.23
C PHE A 253 34.42 2.36 29.16
N VAL A 254 34.73 2.87 30.35
CA VAL A 254 33.77 3.43 31.30
C VAL A 254 34.25 4.84 31.68
N THR A 255 33.40 5.85 31.52
CA THR A 255 33.72 7.22 31.96
C THR A 255 33.21 7.42 33.39
N GLU A 256 34.12 7.73 34.32
CA GLU A 256 33.82 8.03 35.72
C GLU A 256 33.55 9.54 35.88
N LEU A 257 32.40 9.89 36.43
CA LEU A 257 32.05 11.27 36.81
C LEU A 257 31.97 11.37 38.33
N ARG A 258 32.81 12.21 38.94
CA ARG A 258 32.83 12.48 40.40
C ARG A 258 32.19 13.82 40.71
N MET A 259 31.31 13.89 41.72
CA MET A 259 30.75 15.14 42.23
C MET A 259 30.83 15.23 43.77
N PRO A 260 31.08 16.44 44.34
CA PRO A 260 31.12 16.63 45.80
C PRO A 260 29.74 16.57 46.48
N ALA A 261 29.68 16.05 47.71
CA ALA A 261 28.44 15.79 48.44
C ALA A 261 27.62 17.05 48.84
N ALA A 262 28.20 18.25 48.80
CA ALA A 262 27.51 19.48 49.24
C ALA A 262 26.49 20.04 48.24
N ASP A 263 26.41 19.49 47.01
CA ASP A 263 25.58 20.02 45.92
C ASP A 263 24.30 19.20 45.65
N THR A 264 23.76 18.52 46.66
CA THR A 264 22.43 17.91 46.59
C THR A 264 21.32 18.95 46.76
N ARG A 265 21.24 19.89 45.81
CA ARG A 265 19.95 20.47 45.40
C ARG A 265 19.74 20.07 43.96
N VAL A 266 18.74 19.22 43.73
CA VAL A 266 18.27 18.82 42.40
C VAL A 266 17.62 20.05 41.74
N ALA A 267 18.47 20.97 41.28
CA ALA A 267 18.11 21.94 40.26
C ALA A 267 18.25 21.21 38.92
N THR A 268 17.12 20.68 38.44
CA THR A 268 16.85 20.16 37.10
C THR A 268 18.05 20.11 36.14
N TYR A 269 18.47 18.89 35.81
CA TYR A 269 19.40 18.54 34.71
C TYR A 269 19.09 19.24 33.37
N ARG A 270 17.86 19.73 33.22
CA ARG A 270 17.39 20.60 32.13
C ARG A 270 18.12 21.95 32.07
N SER A 271 18.41 22.59 33.20
CA SER A 271 19.09 23.89 33.27
C SER A 271 20.57 23.79 32.87
N TRP A 272 21.24 22.70 33.23
CA TRP A 272 22.61 22.41 32.82
C TRP A 272 22.69 22.10 31.31
N TYR A 273 21.74 21.31 30.78
CA TYR A 273 21.68 20.98 29.35
C TYR A 273 21.25 22.18 28.46
N GLU A 274 20.34 23.04 28.94
CA GLU A 274 19.94 24.28 28.25
C GLU A 274 21.03 25.37 28.35
N GLY A 275 21.85 25.37 29.42
CA GLY A 275 23.05 26.23 29.54
C GLY A 275 24.20 25.84 28.60
N MET A 276 24.41 24.53 28.39
CA MET A 276 25.46 24.01 27.50
C MET A 276 25.17 24.26 26.01
N TRP A 277 23.90 24.49 25.63
CA TRP A 277 23.50 24.81 24.26
C TRP A 277 23.35 26.31 23.99
N SER A 278 23.31 27.16 25.03
CA SER A 278 23.22 28.62 24.89
C SER A 278 24.56 29.35 24.96
N SER A 279 25.68 28.62 25.13
CA SER A 279 27.03 29.19 25.20
C SER A 279 28.04 28.42 24.33
N PHE A 280 27.87 28.51 23.01
CA PHE A 280 28.94 28.19 22.04
C PHE A 280 29.19 29.40 21.13
N GLU A 281 29.50 30.55 21.73
CA GLU A 281 30.36 31.55 21.11
C GLU A 281 31.62 31.67 21.97
N GLY A 282 32.74 31.17 21.43
CA GLY A 282 34.08 31.52 21.89
C GLY A 282 34.73 30.61 22.94
N ILE A 283 35.17 29.41 22.55
CA ILE A 283 36.36 28.77 23.16
C ILE A 283 37.17 28.09 22.04
N GLN A 284 38.41 28.55 21.85
CA GLN A 284 39.44 27.83 21.09
C GLN A 284 39.95 26.65 21.93
N VAL A 285 40.04 25.46 21.34
CA VAL A 285 40.72 24.31 21.96
C VAL A 285 41.85 23.87 21.03
N GLU A 286 43.07 23.95 21.55
CA GLU A 286 44.29 23.45 20.92
C GLU A 286 44.24 21.93 20.77
N THR A 287 44.61 21.45 19.59
CA THR A 287 44.66 20.02 19.25
C THR A 287 45.97 19.38 19.72
N GLY A 288 45.92 18.59 20.80
CA GLY A 288 46.93 17.59 21.13
C GLY A 288 46.61 16.24 20.45
N ALA A 289 47.59 15.67 19.75
CA ALA A 289 47.44 14.44 18.97
C ALA A 289 47.38 13.18 19.85
N ALA A 290 46.48 12.24 19.52
CA ALA A 290 46.45 10.87 20.05
C ALA A 290 46.32 9.84 18.92
N PRO A 291 46.88 8.62 19.08
CA PRO A 291 47.38 7.80 17.98
C PRO A 291 46.34 6.85 17.35
N SER A 292 46.42 6.72 16.03
CA SER A 292 45.53 5.88 15.22
C SER A 292 45.93 4.40 15.23
N ARG A 293 45.03 3.51 15.70
CA ARG A 293 45.12 2.06 15.46
C ARG A 293 44.10 1.66 14.39
N ARG A 294 44.59 1.25 13.21
CA ARG A 294 43.78 0.84 12.05
C ARG A 294 43.12 -0.52 12.29
N VAL A 295 41.79 -0.56 12.31
CA VAL A 295 41.02 -1.77 11.99
C VAL A 295 40.94 -1.88 10.46
N ARG A 296 41.39 -3.01 9.90
CA ARG A 296 41.28 -3.35 8.46
C ARG A 296 39.81 -3.62 8.10
N GLY A 297 39.01 -2.57 7.97
CA GLY A 297 37.83 -2.62 7.10
C GLY A 297 38.28 -2.58 5.65
N LYS A 298 37.68 -3.38 4.75
CA LYS A 298 37.81 -3.17 3.30
C LYS A 298 37.51 -1.70 3.04
N LYS A 299 38.50 -0.93 2.56
CA LYS A 299 38.27 0.45 2.12
C LYS A 299 37.14 0.41 1.11
N ALA A 300 36.03 1.10 1.39
CA ALA A 300 35.10 1.48 0.34
C ALA A 300 35.94 2.18 -0.76
N PRO A 301 35.79 1.80 -2.04
CA PRO A 301 36.57 2.40 -3.11
C PRO A 301 36.37 3.93 -3.07
N GLN A 302 37.43 4.67 -2.76
CA GLN A 302 37.51 6.10 -3.07
C GLN A 302 37.55 6.23 -4.59
N SER A 303 36.69 6.93 -5.32
CA SER A 303 35.24 7.12 -5.24
C SER A 303 34.84 7.40 -6.69
N ASP A 304 34.12 6.51 -7.38
CA ASP A 304 33.69 6.72 -8.78
C ASP A 304 32.81 7.97 -8.96
N ALA A 305 32.38 8.60 -7.86
CA ALA A 305 31.76 9.92 -7.84
C ALA A 305 32.50 10.99 -8.65
N ALA A 306 33.85 10.96 -8.70
CA ALA A 306 34.61 11.93 -9.50
C ALA A 306 34.44 11.71 -11.01
N LYS A 307 34.31 10.44 -11.46
CA LYS A 307 34.05 10.09 -12.86
C LYS A 307 32.59 10.32 -13.26
N PHE A 308 31.69 10.21 -12.28
CA PHE A 308 30.25 10.42 -12.47
C PHE A 308 29.81 11.88 -12.26
N ALA A 309 30.75 12.76 -11.87
CA ALA A 309 30.51 14.18 -11.76
C ALA A 309 30.33 14.76 -13.16
N VAL A 310 29.18 15.40 -13.38
CA VAL A 310 28.96 16.12 -14.62
C VAL A 310 29.52 17.52 -14.43
N ALA A 311 30.27 17.99 -15.41
CA ALA A 311 30.41 19.41 -15.62
C ALA A 311 29.07 19.97 -16.15
N VAL A 312 27.97 19.85 -15.39
CA VAL A 312 26.79 20.69 -15.63
C VAL A 312 27.26 22.08 -15.25
N GLN A 313 27.81 22.76 -16.23
CA GLN A 313 28.06 24.17 -16.13
C GLN A 313 26.69 24.80 -15.91
N VAL A 314 26.48 25.24 -14.67
CA VAL A 314 25.68 26.41 -14.33
C VAL A 314 24.21 26.19 -13.92
N THR A 315 24.03 25.56 -12.77
CA THR A 315 22.88 25.78 -11.88
C THR A 315 23.30 26.71 -10.73
N ARG A 316 22.48 27.72 -10.38
CA ARG A 316 22.78 28.64 -9.25
C ARG A 316 22.30 28.08 -7.91
N LEU A 317 21.20 27.36 -7.94
CA LEU A 317 20.41 27.05 -6.77
C LEU A 317 19.47 25.88 -7.11
N ALA A 318 19.18 25.04 -6.14
CA ALA A 318 18.14 24.04 -6.24
C ALA A 318 17.07 24.31 -5.17
N VAL A 319 15.79 24.10 -5.51
CA VAL A 319 14.65 24.38 -4.61
C VAL A 319 13.98 23.06 -4.26
N ALA A 320 13.87 22.76 -2.97
CA ALA A 320 13.23 21.51 -2.54
C ALA A 320 11.79 21.40 -3.06
N LEU A 321 11.45 20.23 -3.58
CA LEU A 321 10.12 19.85 -4.03
C LEU A 321 9.33 19.25 -2.86
N ILE A 322 8.06 19.63 -2.71
CA ILE A 322 7.21 19.24 -1.56
C ILE A 322 6.49 17.89 -1.81
N PHE A 323 6.59 17.34 -3.02
CA PHE A 323 5.76 16.21 -3.45
C PHE A 323 6.32 14.83 -3.06
N SER A 324 7.54 14.73 -2.52
CA SER A 324 8.15 13.43 -2.23
C SER A 324 7.69 12.87 -0.88
N SER A 325 6.82 11.88 -0.92
CA SER A 325 6.49 11.05 0.25
C SER A 325 7.60 10.05 0.62
N GLY A 326 8.67 9.98 -0.18
CA GLY A 326 9.83 9.10 0.00
C GLY A 326 10.83 9.57 1.07
N THR A 327 11.91 8.81 1.21
CA THR A 327 13.03 9.08 2.14
C THR A 327 14.00 10.13 1.62
N ALA A 328 14.19 10.21 0.30
CA ALA A 328 15.07 11.20 -0.33
C ALA A 328 14.31 12.50 -0.63
N ALA A 329 14.95 13.63 -0.33
CA ALA A 329 14.48 14.93 -0.79
C ALA A 329 14.80 15.12 -2.28
N PHE A 330 13.87 15.71 -3.01
CA PHE A 330 14.04 16.09 -4.41
C PHE A 330 14.09 17.61 -4.55
N TYR A 331 14.77 18.09 -5.58
CA TYR A 331 15.03 19.51 -5.81
C TYR A 331 14.81 19.87 -7.28
N ALA A 332 14.05 20.94 -7.54
CA ALA A 332 14.00 21.58 -8.84
C ALA A 332 15.31 22.33 -9.10
N LEU A 333 15.85 22.21 -10.30
CA LEU A 333 17.11 22.84 -10.69
C LEU A 333 16.86 24.21 -11.32
N LEU A 334 17.60 25.24 -10.88
CA LEU A 334 17.56 26.57 -11.49
C LEU A 334 18.83 26.81 -12.32
N TYR A 335 18.67 26.73 -13.63
CA TYR A 335 19.73 26.99 -14.62
C TYR A 335 19.97 28.48 -14.80
N ARG A 336 21.24 28.90 -14.98
CA ARG A 336 21.51 30.26 -15.49
C ARG A 336 21.05 30.37 -16.94
N ARG A 337 20.75 31.60 -17.37
CA ARG A 337 20.33 31.90 -18.76
C ARG A 337 21.36 31.33 -19.75
N GLY A 338 20.89 30.56 -20.72
CA GLY A 338 21.74 29.95 -21.77
C GLY A 338 22.58 28.77 -21.32
N LYS A 339 22.36 28.23 -20.11
CA LYS A 339 23.13 27.11 -19.55
C LYS A 339 22.28 25.87 -19.23
N GLN A 340 21.07 25.82 -19.78
CA GLN A 340 20.29 24.59 -19.83
C GLN A 340 20.97 23.60 -20.80
N PRO A 341 20.82 22.29 -20.59
CA PRO A 341 21.32 21.30 -21.55
C PRO A 341 20.74 21.56 -22.95
N GLU A 342 21.57 21.47 -23.97
CA GLU A 342 21.16 21.74 -25.35
C GLU A 342 20.08 20.74 -25.79
N GLY A 343 19.06 21.24 -26.50
CA GLY A 343 17.94 20.43 -26.97
C GLY A 343 16.94 19.97 -25.89
N LEU A 344 17.21 20.22 -24.59
CA LEU A 344 16.33 19.82 -23.50
C LEU A 344 15.63 21.01 -22.83
N PRO A 345 14.37 20.85 -22.40
CA PRO A 345 13.68 21.86 -21.61
C PRO A 345 14.32 22.07 -20.23
N ARG A 346 14.08 23.25 -19.65
CA ARG A 346 14.71 23.67 -18.37
C ARG A 346 14.32 22.81 -17.18
N ASP A 347 13.16 22.18 -17.21
CA ASP A 347 12.60 21.37 -16.13
C ASP A 347 12.82 19.87 -16.36
N PHE A 348 13.59 19.49 -17.39
CA PHE A 348 13.81 18.09 -17.75
C PHE A 348 14.55 17.30 -16.66
N PHE A 349 15.44 17.93 -15.88
CA PHE A 349 16.15 17.26 -14.78
C PHE A 349 15.73 17.81 -13.42
N ILE A 350 15.63 16.90 -12.44
CA ILE A 350 15.52 17.17 -11.00
C ILE A 350 16.73 16.60 -10.27
N GLY A 351 17.03 17.14 -9.09
CA GLY A 351 18.08 16.63 -8.21
C GLY A 351 17.49 15.76 -7.09
N LYS A 352 18.01 14.55 -6.89
CA LYS A 352 17.75 13.70 -5.71
C LYS A 352 18.93 13.77 -4.76
N ASP A 353 18.71 13.92 -3.46
CA ASP A 353 19.83 14.00 -2.49
C ASP A 353 20.65 12.69 -2.48
N VAL A 354 21.96 12.80 -2.79
CA VAL A 354 22.87 11.65 -2.83
C VAL A 354 23.03 11.00 -1.46
N ALA A 355 22.82 11.72 -0.36
CA ALA A 355 22.85 11.13 0.98
C ALA A 355 21.86 9.97 1.16
N HIS A 356 20.81 9.92 0.32
CA HIS A 356 19.80 8.87 0.30
C HIS A 356 19.76 8.07 -1.02
N ALA A 357 20.70 8.32 -1.93
CA ALA A 357 20.77 7.71 -3.27
C ALA A 357 22.19 7.26 -3.64
N SER A 358 23.10 7.16 -2.67
CA SER A 358 24.51 6.76 -2.91
C SER A 358 24.61 5.40 -3.59
N ASP A 359 23.70 4.49 -3.24
CA ASP A 359 23.69 3.12 -3.75
C ASP A 359 23.20 3.03 -5.20
N GLU A 360 22.58 4.10 -5.73
CA GLU A 360 22.13 4.19 -7.14
C GLU A 360 23.25 4.67 -8.08
N LEU A 361 24.31 5.31 -7.55
CA LEU A 361 25.35 5.93 -8.38
C LEU A 361 26.09 4.91 -9.25
N ASP A 362 26.48 3.78 -8.65
CA ASP A 362 27.16 2.70 -9.36
C ASP A 362 26.27 2.12 -10.47
N PHE A 363 24.97 1.94 -10.19
CA PHE A 363 24.02 1.46 -11.19
C PHE A 363 23.94 2.39 -12.41
N TYR A 364 23.71 3.69 -12.20
CA TYR A 364 23.60 4.63 -13.32
C TYR A 364 24.94 4.85 -14.05
N ALA A 365 26.06 4.77 -13.35
CA ALA A 365 27.38 4.83 -13.97
C ALA A 365 27.61 3.64 -14.91
N ARG A 366 27.35 2.41 -14.45
CA ARG A 366 27.45 1.19 -15.26
C ARG A 366 26.45 1.21 -16.42
N LEU A 367 25.20 1.61 -16.17
CA LEU A 367 24.18 1.67 -17.21
C LEU A 367 24.58 2.63 -18.34
N ARG A 368 25.21 3.76 -18.01
CA ARG A 368 25.70 4.69 -19.04
C ARG A 368 26.74 4.06 -19.94
N GLU A 369 27.67 3.27 -19.40
CA GLU A 369 28.67 2.59 -20.22
C GLU A 369 28.03 1.47 -21.04
N ALA A 370 27.18 0.64 -20.45
CA ALA A 370 26.46 -0.43 -21.14
C ALA A 370 25.58 0.09 -22.30
N VAL A 371 24.95 1.27 -22.14
CA VAL A 371 24.16 1.90 -23.20
C VAL A 371 25.02 2.29 -24.42
N LYS A 372 26.30 2.62 -24.24
CA LYS A 372 27.21 2.94 -25.37
C LYS A 372 27.54 1.71 -26.21
N GLU A 373 27.50 0.53 -25.62
CA GLU A 373 27.74 -0.74 -26.32
C GLU A 373 26.59 -1.08 -27.28
N GLY A 374 25.41 -0.49 -27.08
CA GLY A 374 24.26 -0.61 -27.98
C GLY A 374 23.29 -1.72 -27.59
N GLY A 375 22.62 -2.31 -28.58
CA GLY A 375 21.74 -3.47 -28.42
C GLY A 375 20.62 -3.31 -27.38
N SER A 376 20.39 -4.37 -26.60
CA SER A 376 19.37 -4.44 -25.55
C SER A 376 19.60 -3.45 -24.42
N TRP A 377 20.85 -3.13 -24.09
CA TRP A 377 21.18 -2.11 -23.09
C TRP A 377 20.76 -0.71 -23.53
N ALA A 378 20.95 -0.37 -24.81
CA ALA A 378 20.45 0.90 -25.34
C ALA A 378 18.91 0.97 -25.34
N ALA A 379 18.24 -0.15 -25.60
CA ALA A 379 16.77 -0.23 -25.49
C ALA A 379 16.31 -0.06 -24.03
N PHE A 380 16.93 -0.78 -23.10
CA PHE A 380 16.62 -0.68 -21.67
C PHE A 380 16.93 0.71 -21.11
N GLY A 381 18.06 1.32 -21.51
CA GLY A 381 18.46 2.66 -21.08
C GLY A 381 17.46 3.76 -21.45
N ARG A 382 16.70 3.60 -22.55
CA ARG A 382 15.58 4.51 -22.90
C ARG A 382 14.40 4.38 -21.93
N MET A 383 14.19 3.17 -21.40
CA MET A 383 13.14 2.85 -20.44
C MET A 383 13.56 3.14 -18.98
N ALA A 384 14.85 3.25 -18.69
CA ALA A 384 15.33 3.75 -17.40
C ALA A 384 15.21 5.28 -17.32
N MET A 385 15.13 5.83 -16.10
CA MET A 385 15.25 7.28 -15.93
C MET A 385 16.62 7.76 -16.38
N ALA A 386 16.66 8.79 -17.24
CA ALA A 386 17.92 9.37 -17.66
C ALA A 386 18.66 9.97 -16.45
N CYS A 387 19.93 9.64 -16.31
CA CYS A 387 20.79 10.15 -15.24
C CYS A 387 22.09 10.70 -15.84
N PRO A 388 22.23 12.03 -16.02
CA PRO A 388 23.44 12.61 -16.59
C PRO A 388 24.59 12.61 -15.59
N GLY A 389 24.35 12.47 -14.27
CA GLY A 389 25.37 12.28 -13.25
C GLY A 389 25.07 13.01 -11.94
N ILE A 390 26.09 13.38 -11.17
CA ILE A 390 25.95 14.14 -9.92
C ILE A 390 26.42 15.60 -10.05
N VAL A 391 25.86 16.48 -9.22
CA VAL A 391 26.24 17.88 -9.12
C VAL A 391 26.19 18.36 -7.67
N ARG A 392 27.10 19.26 -7.27
CA ARG A 392 27.07 19.89 -5.94
C ARG A 392 26.44 21.28 -6.03
N LEU A 393 25.33 21.51 -5.33
CA LEU A 393 24.56 22.76 -5.40
C LEU A 393 24.15 23.30 -4.04
N GLU A 394 24.00 24.62 -3.97
CA GLU A 394 23.25 25.25 -2.88
C GLU A 394 21.77 24.91 -3.04
N CYS A 395 21.16 24.42 -1.96
CA CYS A 395 19.79 23.96 -1.93
C CYS A 395 19.00 24.74 -0.89
N LEU A 396 17.85 25.27 -1.28
CA LEU A 396 16.85 25.83 -0.36
C LEU A 396 15.98 24.69 0.18
N GLY A 397 15.91 24.56 1.50
CA GLY A 397 15.06 23.56 2.16
C GLY A 397 13.57 23.89 2.02
N ALA A 398 12.71 22.87 2.00
CA ALA A 398 11.27 23.05 1.86
C ALA A 398 10.64 23.83 3.03
N LYS A 399 11.19 23.65 4.24
CA LYS A 399 10.73 24.30 5.47
C LYS A 399 11.68 25.39 5.99
N SER A 400 12.90 25.45 5.44
CA SER A 400 13.94 26.36 5.91
C SER A 400 14.42 27.24 4.76
N HIS A 401 14.43 28.56 4.97
CA HIS A 401 15.07 29.49 4.04
C HIS A 401 16.61 29.36 4.02
N LEU A 402 17.17 28.51 4.89
CA LEU A 402 18.60 28.22 4.95
C LEU A 402 19.07 27.51 3.67
N ARG A 403 20.17 28.03 3.11
CA ARG A 403 20.88 27.42 1.99
C ARG A 403 21.86 26.39 2.52
N THR A 404 21.77 25.17 2.03
CA THR A 404 22.72 24.09 2.36
C THR A 404 23.37 23.58 1.09
N LYS A 405 24.70 23.41 1.09
CA LYS A 405 25.39 22.76 -0.02
C LYS A 405 25.10 21.26 0.05
N ARG A 406 24.54 20.69 -1.02
CA ARG A 406 24.22 19.27 -1.13
C ARG A 406 24.80 18.70 -2.41
N LEU A 407 25.05 17.40 -2.38
CA LEU A 407 25.39 16.62 -3.56
C LEU A 407 24.09 16.00 -4.08
N LEU A 408 23.72 16.32 -5.32
CA LEU A 408 22.48 15.89 -5.94
C LEU A 408 22.76 14.95 -7.11
N LEU A 409 22.05 13.84 -7.16
CA LEU A 409 21.93 12.95 -8.30
C LEU A 409 20.92 13.55 -9.27
N LEU A 410 21.35 13.87 -10.49
CA LEU A 410 20.48 14.42 -11.51
C LEU A 410 19.70 13.28 -12.17
N LEU A 411 18.37 13.42 -12.19
CA LEU A 411 17.45 12.42 -12.73
C LEU A 411 16.44 13.10 -13.65
N GLU A 412 16.03 12.39 -14.69
CA GLU A 412 14.88 12.73 -15.53
C GLU A 412 13.67 13.07 -14.65
N ASN A 413 13.08 14.23 -14.92
CA ASN A 413 11.85 14.65 -14.28
C ASN A 413 10.68 13.98 -14.98
N LEU A 414 10.12 12.93 -14.38
CA LEU A 414 8.97 12.21 -14.96
C LEU A 414 7.75 13.11 -15.25
N ARG A 415 7.63 14.25 -14.56
CA ARG A 415 6.56 15.23 -14.79
C ARG A 415 6.78 16.10 -16.02
N HIS A 416 7.97 16.05 -16.60
CA HIS A 416 8.33 16.96 -17.67
C HIS A 416 7.37 16.81 -18.86
N GLY A 417 6.72 17.93 -19.21
CA GLY A 417 5.76 18.03 -20.31
C GLY A 417 4.37 17.46 -20.02
N PHE A 418 4.12 16.92 -18.83
CA PHE A 418 2.75 16.66 -18.38
C PHE A 418 2.13 17.94 -17.83
N GLU A 419 0.88 18.23 -18.16
CA GLU A 419 0.13 19.32 -17.51
C GLU A 419 -0.28 18.89 -16.11
N ARG A 420 -0.86 17.69 -16.01
CA ARG A 420 -1.23 17.02 -14.77
C ARG A 420 -0.98 15.52 -14.92
N MET A 421 -0.03 14.99 -14.16
CA MET A 421 0.39 13.59 -14.26
C MET A 421 -0.20 12.74 -13.15
N ARG A 422 -0.93 11.68 -13.50
CA ARG A 422 -1.24 10.58 -12.58
C ARG A 422 -0.15 9.52 -12.72
N LEU A 423 0.47 9.14 -11.60
CA LEU A 423 1.64 8.24 -11.58
C LEU A 423 1.41 7.07 -10.63
N LEU A 424 1.68 5.85 -11.10
CA LEU A 424 1.86 4.67 -10.27
C LEU A 424 3.34 4.42 -10.02
N ASP A 425 3.69 4.14 -8.77
CA ASP A 425 4.98 3.59 -8.35
C ASP A 425 4.76 2.12 -7.98
N VAL A 426 5.11 1.20 -8.88
CA VAL A 426 4.92 -0.24 -8.69
C VAL A 426 6.27 -0.91 -8.46
N LYS A 427 6.46 -1.46 -7.26
CA LYS A 427 7.68 -2.17 -6.90
C LYS A 427 7.65 -3.60 -7.43
N LEU A 428 8.72 -4.00 -8.12
CA LEU A 428 8.83 -5.30 -8.76
C LEU A 428 9.61 -6.31 -7.89
N GLY A 429 9.25 -7.58 -8.05
CA GLY A 429 9.82 -8.72 -7.33
C GLY A 429 8.94 -9.22 -6.18
N ALA A 430 8.87 -10.54 -6.03
CA ALA A 430 8.23 -11.18 -4.89
C ALA A 430 8.99 -10.92 -3.58
N GLU A 431 10.31 -10.72 -3.66
CA GLU A 431 11.18 -10.35 -2.56
C GLU A 431 11.75 -8.95 -2.80
N THR A 432 11.38 -7.98 -1.94
CA THR A 432 11.83 -6.58 -2.11
C THR A 432 13.03 -6.23 -1.23
N SER A 433 13.57 -7.21 -0.53
CA SER A 433 14.69 -7.04 0.39
C SER A 433 15.36 -8.35 0.76
N VAL A 434 16.69 -8.35 0.76
CA VAL A 434 17.49 -9.53 1.10
C VAL A 434 18.49 -9.18 2.20
N ALA A 435 18.65 -10.07 3.18
CA ALA A 435 19.59 -9.85 4.28
C ALA A 435 21.04 -9.84 3.77
N GLY A 436 21.84 -8.88 4.22
CA GLY A 436 23.23 -8.72 3.79
C GLY A 436 23.38 -8.08 2.39
N TRP A 437 22.29 -7.93 1.64
CA TRP A 437 22.31 -7.29 0.32
C TRP A 437 22.33 -5.77 0.45
N LYS A 438 23.33 -5.11 -0.16
CA LYS A 438 23.48 -3.64 -0.18
C LYS A 438 23.27 -3.01 1.21
N GLY A 439 23.91 -3.58 2.23
CA GLY A 439 23.88 -3.07 3.61
C GLY A 439 22.59 -3.34 4.40
N LYS A 440 21.64 -4.10 3.85
CA LYS A 440 20.37 -4.39 4.54
C LYS A 440 20.58 -5.37 5.70
N SER A 441 20.26 -4.95 6.92
CA SER A 441 20.34 -5.80 8.10
C SER A 441 19.32 -6.96 8.07
N ARG A 442 19.63 -8.07 8.75
CA ARG A 442 18.73 -9.23 8.88
C ARG A 442 17.35 -8.84 9.41
N LEU A 443 17.29 -8.02 10.46
CA LEU A 443 16.03 -7.54 11.04
C LEU A 443 15.21 -6.73 10.01
N ASN A 444 15.85 -5.84 9.26
CA ASN A 444 15.14 -5.03 8.27
C ASN A 444 14.74 -5.85 7.02
N ALA A 445 15.51 -6.87 6.67
CA ALA A 445 15.12 -7.81 5.62
C ALA A 445 13.92 -8.66 6.06
N TRP A 446 13.94 -9.18 7.28
CA TRP A 446 12.80 -9.90 7.86
C TRP A 446 11.54 -9.04 7.92
N LYS A 447 11.63 -7.79 8.41
CA LYS A 447 10.49 -6.85 8.40
C LYS A 447 9.92 -6.65 6.99
N ASN A 448 10.79 -6.52 5.99
CA ASN A 448 10.36 -6.38 4.60
C ASN A 448 9.73 -7.69 4.08
N ALA A 449 10.27 -8.85 4.43
CA ALA A 449 9.67 -10.14 4.06
C ALA A 449 8.25 -10.28 4.63
N CYS A 450 8.01 -9.83 5.87
CA CYS A 450 6.66 -9.78 6.44
C CYS A 450 5.73 -8.85 5.64
N VAL A 451 6.24 -7.73 5.11
CA VAL A 451 5.46 -6.86 4.21
C VAL A 451 5.20 -7.57 2.88
N ASP A 452 6.21 -8.19 2.29
CA ASP A 452 6.09 -8.92 1.02
C ASP A 452 5.01 -10.01 1.11
N GLN A 453 4.97 -10.78 2.21
CA GLN A 453 3.96 -11.81 2.50
C GLN A 453 2.54 -11.29 2.71
N ARG A 454 2.39 -10.01 3.10
CA ARG A 454 1.09 -9.39 3.45
C ARG A 454 0.59 -8.42 2.38
N THR A 455 1.28 -8.36 1.25
CA THR A 455 1.00 -7.49 0.11
C THR A 455 0.99 -8.32 -1.17
N ASN A 456 0.66 -7.69 -2.30
CA ASN A 456 0.58 -8.42 -3.56
C ASN A 456 1.94 -8.85 -4.12
N SER A 457 3.06 -8.46 -3.49
CA SER A 457 4.37 -8.97 -3.86
C SER A 457 4.42 -10.50 -3.81
N ALA A 458 3.85 -11.13 -2.79
CA ALA A 458 3.85 -12.59 -2.67
C ALA A 458 2.98 -13.31 -3.73
N VAL A 459 1.93 -12.66 -4.23
CA VAL A 459 0.94 -13.27 -5.13
C VAL A 459 1.23 -12.91 -6.59
N GLU A 460 1.37 -11.62 -6.88
CA GLU A 460 1.50 -11.07 -8.25
C GLU A 460 2.96 -10.77 -8.62
N GLY A 461 3.90 -10.95 -7.67
CA GLY A 461 5.31 -10.62 -7.87
C GLY A 461 5.60 -9.12 -7.85
N PHE A 462 4.63 -8.26 -7.56
CA PHE A 462 4.82 -6.81 -7.42
C PHE A 462 3.75 -6.20 -6.49
N ARG A 463 3.93 -4.93 -6.12
CA ARG A 463 2.92 -4.17 -5.36
C ARG A 463 2.96 -2.68 -5.67
N LEU A 464 1.83 -2.00 -5.46
CA LEU A 464 1.73 -0.55 -5.55
C LEU A 464 2.29 0.14 -4.30
N GLU A 465 3.41 0.84 -4.43
CA GLU A 465 4.02 1.63 -3.33
C GLU A 465 3.35 3.01 -3.16
N GLY A 466 2.87 3.58 -4.26
CA GLY A 466 2.21 4.88 -4.25
C GLY A 466 1.44 5.17 -5.53
N MET A 467 0.39 5.97 -5.40
CA MET A 467 -0.33 6.58 -6.51
C MET A 467 -0.40 8.08 -6.30
N GLU A 468 0.12 8.83 -7.26
CA GLU A 468 0.03 10.28 -7.30
C GLU A 468 -1.23 10.70 -8.07
N LEU A 469 -1.95 11.69 -7.54
CA LEU A 469 -3.26 12.13 -8.06
C LEU A 469 -4.23 10.94 -8.24
N PRO A 470 -4.48 10.16 -7.17
CA PRO A 470 -5.45 9.07 -7.23
C PRO A 470 -6.83 9.60 -7.67
N PRO A 471 -7.66 8.78 -8.35
CA PRO A 471 -9.03 9.18 -8.63
C PRO A 471 -9.80 9.42 -7.32
N GLN A 472 -10.86 10.23 -7.39
CA GLN A 472 -11.66 10.58 -6.21
C GLN A 472 -12.25 9.34 -5.52
N SER A 473 -12.64 8.33 -6.30
CA SER A 473 -13.15 7.04 -5.83
C SER A 473 -12.17 6.35 -4.87
N LEU A 474 -10.90 6.22 -5.29
CA LEU A 474 -9.84 5.64 -4.45
C LEU A 474 -9.45 6.54 -3.29
N GLU A 475 -9.41 7.86 -3.48
CA GLU A 475 -9.10 8.80 -2.41
C GLU A 475 -10.14 8.76 -1.28
N LYS A 476 -11.43 8.76 -1.62
CA LYS A 476 -12.53 8.58 -0.66
C LYS A 476 -12.43 7.25 0.06
N ARG A 477 -12.16 6.15 -0.65
CA ARG A 477 -11.93 4.83 -0.04
C ARG A 477 -10.81 4.86 1.00
N ILE A 478 -9.68 5.51 0.68
CA ILE A 478 -8.57 5.67 1.64
C ILE A 478 -9.00 6.50 2.86
N LEU A 479 -9.77 7.58 2.64
CA LEU A 479 -10.28 8.42 3.73
C LEU A 479 -11.25 7.67 4.64
N GLU A 480 -12.11 6.81 4.09
CA GLU A 480 -13.03 6.00 4.90
C GLU A 480 -12.29 4.94 5.71
N VAL A 481 -11.28 4.28 5.13
CA VAL A 481 -10.39 3.39 5.91
C VAL A 481 -9.71 4.16 7.05
N LEU A 482 -9.32 5.42 6.80
CA LEU A 482 -8.73 6.27 7.84
C LEU A 482 -9.74 6.66 8.94
N GLN A 483 -11.00 6.90 8.56
CA GLN A 483 -12.09 7.29 9.46
C GLN A 483 -12.66 6.12 10.26
N ALA A 484 -12.68 4.91 9.70
CA ALA A 484 -13.02 3.66 10.40
C ALA A 484 -12.04 3.30 11.53
N LYS A 485 -10.99 4.11 11.69
CA LYS A 485 -10.08 4.24 12.82
C LYS A 485 -10.79 4.11 14.18
N SER A 486 -10.81 2.93 14.81
CA SER A 486 -11.19 2.88 16.23
C SER A 486 -10.26 3.79 17.04
N THR A 487 -10.79 4.44 18.08
CA THR A 487 -10.02 5.38 18.91
C THR A 487 -8.78 4.73 19.54
N ALA A 488 -8.80 3.41 19.75
CA ALA A 488 -7.67 2.64 20.25
C ALA A 488 -6.54 2.48 19.22
N THR A 489 -6.86 2.10 17.97
CA THR A 489 -5.84 1.84 16.93
C THR A 489 -5.28 3.12 16.30
N ALA A 490 -6.04 4.23 16.34
CA ALA A 490 -5.63 5.51 15.77
C ALA A 490 -4.33 6.07 16.37
N LYS A 491 -4.02 5.72 17.64
CA LYS A 491 -2.81 6.18 18.33
C LYS A 491 -1.50 5.57 17.80
N TYR A 492 -1.55 4.34 17.28
CA TYR A 492 -0.34 3.58 16.98
C TYR A 492 0.04 3.61 15.50
N ILE A 493 -0.93 3.86 14.60
CA ILE A 493 -0.68 3.79 13.15
C ILE A 493 -0.93 5.12 12.47
N SER A 494 0.14 5.70 11.94
CA SER A 494 0.09 6.96 11.19
C SER A 494 -0.80 6.83 9.93
N PRO A 495 -1.50 7.90 9.51
CA PRO A 495 -2.29 7.90 8.29
C PRO A 495 -1.52 7.46 7.03
N LYS A 496 -0.23 7.82 6.97
CA LYS A 496 0.67 7.43 5.88
C LYS A 496 0.81 5.90 5.76
N VAL A 497 0.86 5.21 6.90
CA VAL A 497 1.00 3.75 6.94
C VAL A 497 -0.27 3.07 6.45
N ILE A 498 -1.48 3.46 6.89
CA ILE A 498 -2.69 2.79 6.34
C ILE A 498 -2.92 3.15 4.88
N ARG A 499 -2.63 4.38 4.45
CA ARG A 499 -2.69 4.72 3.01
C ARG A 499 -1.79 3.78 2.20
N ARG A 500 -0.54 3.60 2.65
CA ARG A 500 0.40 2.68 2.01
C ARG A 500 -0.11 1.25 2.00
N PHE A 501 -0.56 0.72 3.14
CA PHE A 501 -1.07 -0.66 3.21
C PHE A 501 -2.33 -0.87 2.38
N THR A 502 -3.22 0.13 2.32
CA THR A 502 -4.41 0.08 1.47
C THR A 502 -4.00 -0.08 0.00
N LEU A 503 -3.04 0.73 -0.47
CA LEU A 503 -2.54 0.68 -1.84
C LEU A 503 -1.78 -0.61 -2.15
N GLN A 504 -0.86 -1.04 -1.27
CA GLN A 504 0.00 -2.21 -1.49
C GLN A 504 -0.75 -3.55 -1.56
N ARG A 505 -2.02 -3.56 -1.16
CA ARG A 505 -2.89 -4.73 -1.19
C ARG A 505 -3.91 -4.70 -2.34
N LEU A 506 -4.05 -3.59 -3.05
CA LEU A 506 -4.86 -3.54 -4.28
C LEU A 506 -4.22 -4.45 -5.32
N ARG A 507 -5.00 -5.39 -5.87
CA ARG A 507 -4.53 -6.23 -6.97
C ARG A 507 -4.21 -5.38 -8.19
N ALA A 508 -3.41 -5.93 -9.09
CA ALA A 508 -3.10 -5.32 -10.38
C ALA A 508 -4.36 -4.81 -11.09
N ALA A 509 -5.39 -5.66 -11.19
CA ALA A 509 -6.68 -5.30 -11.75
C ALA A 509 -7.27 -4.04 -11.09
N ASP A 510 -7.34 -4.01 -9.76
CA ASP A 510 -8.00 -2.92 -9.02
C ASP A 510 -7.27 -1.58 -9.15
N PHE A 511 -5.94 -1.59 -9.01
CA PHE A 511 -5.20 -0.33 -9.07
C PHE A 511 -4.99 0.15 -10.51
N LEU A 512 -4.93 -0.73 -11.51
CA LEU A 512 -4.89 -0.34 -12.92
C LEU A 512 -6.25 0.23 -13.36
N GLU A 513 -7.36 -0.38 -12.93
CA GLU A 513 -8.71 0.19 -13.13
C GLU A 513 -8.82 1.57 -12.47
N SER A 514 -8.36 1.71 -11.22
CA SER A 514 -8.33 3.01 -10.52
C SER A 514 -7.40 4.02 -11.22
N TRP A 515 -6.25 3.57 -11.71
CA TRP A 515 -5.32 4.43 -12.43
C TRP A 515 -5.96 5.01 -13.69
N LEU A 516 -6.78 4.22 -14.39
CA LEU A 516 -7.50 4.63 -15.60
C LEU A 516 -8.84 5.34 -15.34
N ASP A 517 -9.22 5.55 -14.08
CA ASP A 517 -10.45 6.25 -13.74
C ASP A 517 -10.29 7.78 -13.91
N VAL A 518 -10.55 8.26 -15.12
CA VAL A 518 -10.54 9.69 -15.48
C VAL A 518 -11.96 10.23 -15.68
N SER A 519 -12.94 9.64 -14.98
CA SER A 519 -14.35 10.06 -15.02
C SER A 519 -14.54 11.55 -14.73
N ASP A 520 -13.63 12.16 -13.97
CA ASP A 520 -13.65 13.60 -13.65
C ASP A 520 -13.35 14.51 -14.85
N LEU A 521 -12.87 13.97 -15.98
CA LEU A 521 -12.66 14.72 -17.22
C LEU A 521 -13.95 14.96 -18.02
N GLY A 522 -15.04 14.25 -17.70
CA GLY A 522 -16.33 14.36 -18.40
C GLY A 522 -16.41 13.50 -19.67
N ALA A 523 -17.21 13.94 -20.65
CA ALA A 523 -17.44 13.17 -21.88
C ALA A 523 -16.15 12.92 -22.66
N GLY A 524 -15.89 11.67 -23.07
CA GLY A 524 -14.65 11.27 -23.73
C GLY A 524 -13.52 10.86 -22.78
N ALA A 525 -13.76 10.90 -21.46
CA ALA A 525 -12.88 10.36 -20.43
C ALA A 525 -12.54 8.90 -20.72
N GLU A 526 -13.53 8.10 -21.09
CA GLU A 526 -13.31 6.68 -21.35
C GLU A 526 -12.34 6.48 -22.52
N LEU A 527 -12.58 7.14 -23.66
CA LEU A 527 -11.71 7.07 -24.83
C LEU A 527 -10.26 7.52 -24.50
N HIS A 528 -10.11 8.53 -23.65
CA HIS A 528 -8.81 8.95 -23.13
C HIS A 528 -8.12 7.84 -22.33
N ALA A 529 -8.85 7.17 -21.43
CA ALA A 529 -8.34 6.02 -20.70
C ALA A 529 -7.92 4.88 -21.65
N GLN A 530 -8.72 4.60 -22.70
CA GLN A 530 -8.41 3.56 -23.67
C GLN A 530 -7.08 3.80 -24.39
N LYS A 531 -6.90 5.01 -24.90
CA LYS A 531 -5.66 5.42 -25.57
C LYS A 531 -4.46 5.37 -24.62
N ALA A 532 -4.65 5.78 -23.36
CA ALA A 532 -3.57 5.77 -22.36
C ALA A 532 -3.12 4.34 -22.06
N ALA A 533 -4.05 3.42 -21.79
CA ALA A 533 -3.69 2.06 -21.44
C ALA A 533 -3.10 1.28 -22.62
N LEU A 534 -3.60 1.47 -23.86
CA LEU A 534 -2.98 0.88 -25.05
C LEU A 534 -1.53 1.36 -25.26
N ALA A 535 -1.29 2.67 -25.10
CA ALA A 535 0.05 3.22 -25.22
C ALA A 535 0.99 2.72 -24.10
N THR A 536 0.47 2.59 -22.87
CA THR A 536 1.22 2.02 -21.74
C THR A 536 1.49 0.53 -21.90
N PHE A 537 0.56 -0.24 -22.47
CA PHE A 537 0.76 -1.65 -22.80
C PHE A 537 1.93 -1.82 -23.77
N LYS A 538 1.94 -1.08 -24.88
CA LYS A 538 3.06 -1.07 -25.85
C LYS A 538 4.39 -0.65 -25.24
N GLN A 539 4.41 0.40 -24.41
CA GLN A 539 5.65 0.79 -23.73
C GLN A 539 6.13 -0.27 -22.74
N THR A 540 5.22 -0.95 -22.04
CA THR A 540 5.58 -2.06 -21.13
C THR A 540 6.11 -3.27 -21.91
N GLN A 541 5.57 -3.54 -23.09
CA GLN A 541 6.08 -4.56 -24.02
C GLN A 541 7.51 -4.24 -24.48
N LEU A 542 7.79 -2.98 -24.83
CA LEU A 542 9.15 -2.52 -25.18
C LEU A 542 10.11 -2.69 -24.00
N LEU A 543 9.68 -2.35 -22.79
CA LEU A 543 10.47 -2.60 -21.57
C LEU A 543 10.73 -4.10 -21.38
N LEU A 544 9.70 -4.94 -21.45
CA LEU A 544 9.83 -6.38 -21.30
C LEU A 544 10.78 -6.98 -22.34
N THR A 545 10.63 -6.60 -23.61
CA THR A 545 11.52 -7.03 -24.70
C THR A 545 12.97 -6.61 -24.44
N ALA A 546 13.19 -5.37 -24.01
CA ALA A 546 14.53 -4.87 -23.71
C ALA A 546 15.19 -5.63 -22.54
N VAL A 547 14.40 -5.95 -21.50
CA VAL A 547 14.86 -6.69 -20.32
C VAL A 547 15.12 -8.16 -20.64
N LEU A 548 14.27 -8.80 -21.46
CA LEU A 548 14.48 -10.17 -21.95
C LEU A 548 15.72 -10.29 -22.85
N GLY A 549 16.04 -9.21 -23.57
CA GLY A 549 17.23 -9.14 -24.42
C GLY A 549 18.56 -8.95 -23.68
N LEU A 550 18.57 -8.81 -22.35
CA LEU A 550 19.80 -8.67 -21.58
C LEU A 550 20.53 -10.02 -21.48
N GLU A 551 21.85 -10.00 -21.70
CA GLU A 551 22.66 -11.22 -21.89
C GLU A 551 22.78 -12.09 -20.63
N VAL A 552 22.75 -11.48 -19.45
CA VAL A 552 22.95 -12.18 -18.18
C VAL A 552 21.93 -11.80 -17.12
N PRO A 553 21.62 -12.71 -16.18
CA PRO A 553 20.75 -12.42 -15.05
C PRO A 553 21.25 -11.23 -14.21
N GLN A 554 20.32 -10.38 -13.84
CA GLN A 554 20.57 -9.21 -12.99
C GLN A 554 19.98 -9.40 -11.60
N GLN A 555 20.43 -8.60 -10.62
CA GLN A 555 19.84 -8.57 -9.28
C GLN A 555 19.29 -7.19 -8.97
N TRP A 556 18.07 -6.93 -9.44
CA TRP A 556 17.36 -5.66 -9.29
C TRP A 556 16.30 -5.74 -8.18
N ILE A 557 16.76 -5.83 -6.94
CA ILE A 557 15.86 -5.98 -5.80
C ILE A 557 15.29 -4.61 -5.41
N GLY A 558 13.97 -4.53 -5.31
CA GLY A 558 13.29 -3.35 -4.78
C GLY A 558 13.27 -2.13 -5.72
N SER A 559 13.62 -2.31 -6.99
CA SER A 559 13.36 -1.30 -8.03
C SER A 559 11.87 -1.24 -8.37
N SER A 560 11.46 -0.13 -8.98
CA SER A 560 10.09 0.15 -9.35
C SER A 560 9.93 0.41 -10.84
N VAL A 561 8.74 0.15 -11.36
CA VAL A 561 8.24 0.67 -12.63
C VAL A 561 7.24 1.80 -12.34
N ALA A 562 7.46 2.93 -13.01
CA ALA A 562 6.58 4.09 -13.05
C ALA A 562 5.62 3.94 -14.23
N LEU A 563 4.32 4.00 -13.97
CA LEU A 563 3.30 4.13 -15.02
C LEU A 563 2.65 5.51 -14.90
N ALA A 564 2.95 6.39 -15.83
CA ALA A 564 2.47 7.77 -15.85
C ALA A 564 1.48 7.99 -16.99
N MET A 565 0.41 8.74 -16.73
CA MET A 565 -0.49 9.23 -17.76
C MET A 565 -0.91 10.68 -17.50
N GLU A 566 -1.20 11.38 -18.58
CA GLU A 566 -1.80 12.71 -18.55
C GLU A 566 -3.26 12.62 -18.07
N VAL A 567 -3.62 13.45 -17.09
CA VAL A 567 -4.98 13.64 -16.56
C VAL A 567 -5.33 15.13 -16.50
N GLY A 568 -4.74 15.93 -17.41
CA GLY A 568 -4.88 17.38 -17.54
C GLY A 568 -6.33 17.87 -17.70
N SER A 569 -6.50 19.19 -17.81
CA SER A 569 -7.84 19.81 -17.86
C SER A 569 -8.72 19.22 -18.98
N SER A 570 -10.04 19.30 -18.85
CA SER A 570 -11.01 18.77 -19.84
C SER A 570 -10.81 19.29 -21.27
N ARG A 571 -10.03 20.37 -21.43
CA ARG A 571 -9.59 20.89 -22.73
C ARG A 571 -8.60 19.98 -23.47
N CYS A 572 -8.03 18.99 -22.78
CA CYS A 572 -6.95 18.12 -23.26
C CYS A 572 -7.42 16.77 -23.82
N LEU A 573 -8.73 16.54 -23.95
CA LEU A 573 -9.29 15.30 -24.52
C LEU A 573 -9.09 15.16 -26.05
N GLY A 574 -8.56 16.19 -26.72
CA GLY A 574 -8.27 16.18 -28.16
C GLY A 574 -7.09 15.30 -28.57
N PRO A 575 -5.84 15.63 -28.16
CA PRO A 575 -4.66 14.84 -28.49
C PRO A 575 -4.65 13.49 -27.73
N PRO A 576 -3.93 12.47 -28.25
CA PRO A 576 -3.68 11.26 -27.49
C PRO A 576 -3.02 11.57 -26.14
N PRO A 577 -3.43 10.91 -25.05
CA PRO A 577 -2.82 11.08 -23.74
C PRO A 577 -1.32 10.83 -23.80
N ARG A 578 -0.56 11.72 -23.19
CA ARG A 578 0.84 11.42 -22.92
C ARG A 578 0.91 10.29 -21.90
N VAL A 579 1.75 9.31 -22.17
CA VAL A 579 2.06 8.23 -21.23
C VAL A 579 3.56 8.03 -21.16
N ALA A 580 4.03 7.59 -20.00
CA ALA A 580 5.43 7.21 -19.80
C ALA A 580 5.53 5.97 -18.92
N VAL A 581 6.30 4.99 -19.38
CA VAL A 581 6.74 3.82 -18.60
C VAL A 581 8.23 3.95 -18.35
N LYS A 582 8.62 4.04 -17.07
CA LYS A 582 10.03 4.21 -16.68
C LYS A 582 10.41 3.31 -15.52
N VAL A 583 11.62 2.76 -15.51
CA VAL A 583 12.15 2.01 -14.36
C VAL A 583 13.12 2.86 -13.52
N PHE A 584 13.00 2.75 -12.20
CA PHE A 584 13.71 3.59 -11.24
C PHE A 584 13.90 2.91 -9.86
N ASP A 585 14.47 3.66 -8.90
CA ASP A 585 14.78 3.23 -7.53
C ASP A 585 15.83 2.11 -7.44
N TRP A 586 17.01 2.36 -8.02
CA TRP A 586 18.09 1.38 -8.14
C TRP A 586 18.93 1.19 -6.87
N GLY A 587 18.48 1.69 -5.71
CA GLY A 587 19.29 1.71 -4.49
C GLY A 587 19.68 0.33 -3.96
N ARG A 588 19.07 -0.74 -4.48
CA ARG A 588 19.44 -2.13 -4.20
C ARG A 588 19.59 -2.98 -5.46
N ALA A 589 19.77 -2.33 -6.60
CA ALA A 589 20.05 -3.01 -7.85
C ALA A 589 21.56 -3.10 -8.09
N GLU A 590 21.97 -4.10 -8.86
CA GLU A 590 23.28 -4.15 -9.49
C GLU A 590 23.11 -4.37 -10.99
N LEU A 591 24.12 -3.93 -11.75
CA LEU A 591 24.22 -4.20 -13.17
C LEU A 591 25.40 -5.15 -13.39
N ASN A 592 25.12 -6.32 -13.96
CA ASN A 592 26.10 -7.33 -14.32
C ASN A 592 26.32 -7.32 -15.83
N THR A 593 27.58 -7.18 -16.23
CA THR A 593 28.06 -7.56 -17.56
C THR A 593 28.25 -9.08 -17.64
N LEU A 594 28.48 -9.61 -18.85
CA LEU A 594 28.82 -11.02 -19.03
C LEU A 594 30.10 -11.41 -18.25
N GLU A 595 31.11 -10.55 -18.25
CA GLU A 595 32.35 -10.75 -17.50
C GLU A 595 32.09 -10.77 -15.99
N ASP A 596 31.36 -9.77 -15.47
CA ASP A 596 30.97 -9.70 -14.06
C ASP A 596 30.28 -10.99 -13.64
N PHE A 597 29.23 -11.39 -14.38
CA PHE A 597 28.46 -12.58 -14.06
C PHE A 597 29.30 -13.85 -14.10
N ASN A 598 30.18 -14.01 -15.09
CA ASN A 598 31.05 -15.18 -15.21
C ASN A 598 32.07 -15.27 -14.07
N SER A 599 32.50 -14.14 -13.52
CA SER A 599 33.41 -14.07 -12.38
C SER A 599 32.78 -14.45 -11.04
N LEU A 600 31.44 -14.43 -10.95
CA LEU A 600 30.71 -14.75 -9.72
C LEU A 600 30.85 -16.23 -9.32
N ALA A 601 30.83 -16.49 -8.02
CA ALA A 601 30.74 -17.84 -7.49
C ALA A 601 29.41 -18.51 -7.89
N SER A 602 29.37 -19.85 -7.91
CA SER A 602 28.18 -20.60 -8.32
C SER A 602 26.93 -20.24 -7.49
N GLU A 603 27.08 -20.04 -6.18
CA GLU A 603 25.98 -19.63 -5.29
C GLU A 603 25.47 -18.22 -5.62
N GLU A 604 26.36 -17.30 -5.97
CA GLU A 604 25.99 -15.95 -6.35
C GLU A 604 25.28 -15.95 -7.71
N LYS A 605 25.78 -16.69 -8.70
CA LYS A 605 25.12 -16.88 -9.99
C LYS A 605 23.70 -17.40 -9.81
N GLU A 606 23.50 -18.38 -8.92
CA GLU A 606 22.18 -18.93 -8.65
C GLU A 606 21.26 -17.93 -7.97
N SER A 607 21.79 -17.15 -7.02
CA SER A 607 21.08 -16.03 -6.41
C SER A 607 20.61 -15.00 -7.45
N ARG A 608 21.47 -14.62 -8.40
CA ARG A 608 21.10 -13.72 -9.51
C ARG A 608 20.01 -14.32 -10.38
N ARG A 609 20.13 -15.59 -10.78
CA ARG A 609 19.10 -16.29 -11.57
C ARG A 609 17.74 -16.30 -10.86
N ARG A 610 17.72 -16.59 -9.55
CA ARG A 610 16.51 -16.57 -8.73
C ARG A 610 15.83 -15.20 -8.76
N TYR A 611 16.53 -14.14 -8.40
CA TYR A 611 15.93 -12.80 -8.34
C TYR A 611 15.60 -12.24 -9.72
N TRP A 612 16.40 -12.58 -10.74
CA TRP A 612 16.11 -12.22 -12.12
C TRP A 612 14.82 -12.85 -12.63
N LYS A 613 14.63 -14.15 -12.37
CA LYS A 613 13.39 -14.87 -12.69
C LYS A 613 12.19 -14.20 -12.01
N GLN A 614 12.28 -13.87 -10.73
CA GLN A 614 11.21 -13.16 -10.02
C GLN A 614 10.90 -11.80 -10.65
N TYR A 615 11.93 -11.03 -11.03
CA TYR A 615 11.76 -9.73 -11.67
C TYR A 615 11.07 -9.84 -13.03
N LEU A 616 11.52 -10.78 -13.87
CA LEU A 616 10.92 -11.06 -15.18
C LEU A 616 9.47 -11.53 -15.06
N GLN A 617 9.18 -12.42 -14.11
CA GLN A 617 7.82 -12.87 -13.84
C GLN A 617 6.91 -11.71 -13.43
N ALA A 618 7.37 -10.82 -12.55
CA ALA A 618 6.62 -9.64 -12.13
C ALA A 618 6.34 -8.68 -13.30
N LEU A 619 7.35 -8.39 -14.12
CA LEU A 619 7.20 -7.49 -15.28
C LEU A 619 6.30 -8.10 -16.37
N ALA A 620 6.45 -9.39 -16.66
CA ALA A 620 5.61 -10.08 -17.61
C ALA A 620 4.16 -10.25 -17.11
N ARG A 621 3.94 -10.45 -15.80
CA ARG A 621 2.60 -10.40 -15.20
C ARG A 621 1.99 -9.00 -15.32
N MET A 622 2.74 -7.93 -15.06
CA MET A 622 2.26 -6.55 -15.26
C MET A 622 1.86 -6.29 -16.72
N HIS A 623 2.70 -6.71 -17.67
CA HIS A 623 2.40 -6.63 -19.10
C HIS A 623 1.11 -7.38 -19.45
N TRP A 624 0.97 -8.61 -18.94
CA TRP A 624 -0.22 -9.43 -19.13
C TRP A 624 -1.48 -8.78 -18.54
N GLU A 625 -1.42 -8.20 -17.33
CA GLU A 625 -2.54 -7.48 -16.71
C GLU A 625 -2.99 -6.26 -17.53
N LEU A 626 -2.04 -5.50 -18.08
CA LEU A 626 -2.33 -4.40 -19.01
C LEU A 626 -2.96 -4.92 -20.31
N GLY A 627 -2.42 -6.00 -20.89
CA GLY A 627 -2.94 -6.63 -22.10
C GLY A 627 -4.37 -7.15 -21.91
N ARG A 628 -4.64 -7.80 -20.79
CA ARG A 628 -5.95 -8.29 -20.36
C ARG A 628 -6.97 -7.16 -20.21
N LEU A 629 -6.56 -6.04 -19.61
CA LEU A 629 -7.38 -4.84 -19.52
C LEU A 629 -7.67 -4.26 -20.91
N VAL A 630 -6.65 -4.12 -21.75
CA VAL A 630 -6.77 -3.59 -23.12
C VAL A 630 -7.68 -4.48 -23.98
N ALA A 631 -7.48 -5.80 -23.93
CA ALA A 631 -8.29 -6.77 -24.65
C ALA A 631 -9.76 -6.60 -24.27
N HIS A 632 -10.11 -6.76 -23.00
CA HIS A 632 -11.51 -6.74 -22.62
C HIS A 632 -12.16 -5.37 -22.66
N ARG A 633 -11.44 -4.28 -22.36
CA ARG A 633 -12.05 -2.95 -22.26
C ARG A 633 -12.04 -2.22 -23.60
N PHE A 634 -11.02 -2.42 -24.43
CA PHE A 634 -10.80 -1.61 -25.63
C PHE A 634 -10.98 -2.39 -26.93
N CYS A 635 -11.02 -3.71 -26.89
CA CYS A 635 -11.37 -4.48 -28.08
C CYS A 635 -12.88 -4.78 -28.18
N CYS A 636 -13.68 -4.25 -27.25
CA CYS A 636 -15.12 -4.43 -27.27
C CYS A 636 -15.77 -3.60 -28.41
N PRO A 637 -16.49 -4.21 -29.36
CA PRO A 637 -17.20 -3.47 -30.39
C PRO A 637 -18.38 -2.68 -29.80
N ALA A 638 -19.16 -3.30 -28.91
CA ALA A 638 -20.27 -2.66 -28.21
C ALA A 638 -20.62 -3.38 -26.91
N TRP A 639 -21.02 -2.61 -25.91
CA TRP A 639 -21.63 -3.13 -24.69
C TRP A 639 -23.12 -3.37 -24.92
N SER A 640 -23.67 -4.48 -24.39
CA SER A 640 -25.08 -4.83 -24.58
C SER A 640 -25.86 -4.98 -23.28
N VAL A 641 -25.15 -5.21 -22.18
CA VAL A 641 -25.76 -5.47 -20.87
C VAL A 641 -24.80 -5.00 -19.77
N PHE A 642 -25.38 -4.57 -18.67
CA PHE A 642 -24.67 -4.19 -17.46
C PHE A 642 -25.15 -5.04 -16.29
N VAL A 643 -24.21 -5.46 -15.45
CA VAL A 643 -24.47 -6.02 -14.13
C VAL A 643 -23.98 -5.04 -13.08
N MET A 644 -24.80 -4.82 -12.06
CA MET A 644 -24.55 -3.88 -10.98
C MET A 644 -24.38 -4.70 -9.72
N GLU A 645 -23.15 -4.80 -9.21
CA GLU A 645 -22.85 -5.48 -7.96
C GLU A 645 -22.79 -4.45 -6.84
N LEU A 646 -23.67 -4.58 -5.86
CA LEU A 646 -23.56 -3.85 -4.61
C LEU A 646 -22.53 -4.56 -3.73
N ARG A 647 -21.40 -3.91 -3.48
CA ARG A 647 -20.29 -4.47 -2.70
C ARG A 647 -20.14 -3.77 -1.37
N ALA A 648 -20.06 -4.54 -0.30
CA ALA A 648 -19.60 -4.09 1.01
C ALA A 648 -18.15 -4.52 1.23
N VAL A 649 -17.32 -3.58 1.67
CA VAL A 649 -15.93 -3.83 2.01
C VAL A 649 -15.71 -3.44 3.45
N THR A 650 -15.42 -4.41 4.31
CA THR A 650 -15.10 -4.09 5.70
C THR A 650 -13.70 -3.45 5.74
N PRO A 651 -13.51 -2.26 6.34
CA PRO A 651 -12.24 -1.53 6.38
C PRO A 651 -11.25 -2.14 7.39
N VAL A 652 -11.12 -3.47 7.39
CA VAL A 652 -10.28 -4.26 8.29
C VAL A 652 -8.84 -4.27 7.81
N VAL A 653 -8.36 -3.15 7.24
CA VAL A 653 -7.00 -3.04 6.68
C VAL A 653 -5.95 -3.37 7.75
N LEU A 654 -6.24 -3.03 9.00
CA LEU A 654 -5.36 -3.20 10.14
C LEU A 654 -5.26 -4.66 10.60
N ARG A 655 -6.40 -5.32 10.84
CA ARG A 655 -6.43 -6.75 11.20
C ARG A 655 -6.00 -7.61 10.02
N ALA A 656 -6.35 -7.26 8.77
CA ALA A 656 -5.82 -7.96 7.61
C ALA A 656 -4.30 -7.75 7.42
N ALA A 657 -3.76 -6.58 7.79
CA ALA A 657 -2.32 -6.35 7.81
C ALA A 657 -1.59 -7.04 8.99
N LEU A 658 -2.28 -7.34 10.09
CA LEU A 658 -1.69 -8.04 11.24
C LEU A 658 -1.80 -9.56 11.12
N LEU A 659 -2.97 -10.05 10.72
CA LEU A 659 -3.32 -11.47 10.65
C LEU A 659 -3.04 -12.10 9.28
N GLY A 660 -2.72 -11.30 8.25
CA GLY A 660 -2.46 -11.81 6.91
C GLY A 660 -3.69 -12.28 6.15
N GLU A 661 -4.91 -11.96 6.63
CA GLU A 661 -6.14 -12.23 5.89
C GLU A 661 -6.07 -11.56 4.52
N THR A 662 -6.41 -12.29 3.44
CA THR A 662 -6.45 -11.75 2.07
C THR A 662 -7.60 -10.74 1.92
N LEU A 663 -7.40 -9.63 1.20
CA LEU A 663 -8.49 -8.64 0.99
C LEU A 663 -9.73 -9.24 0.33
N SER A 664 -9.57 -10.30 -0.46
CA SER A 664 -10.70 -10.99 -1.10
C SER A 664 -11.72 -11.50 -0.07
N ALA A 665 -11.29 -11.88 1.13
CA ALA A 665 -12.17 -12.31 2.21
C ALA A 665 -12.96 -11.16 2.85
N SER A 666 -12.64 -9.90 2.51
CA SER A 666 -13.28 -8.70 3.09
C SER A 666 -14.25 -8.01 2.14
N GLN A 667 -14.41 -8.51 0.92
CA GLN A 667 -15.35 -7.97 -0.05
C GLN A 667 -16.53 -8.91 -0.20
N GLU A 668 -17.71 -8.44 0.19
CA GLU A 668 -18.96 -9.18 0.04
C GLU A 668 -19.79 -8.53 -1.06
N VAL A 669 -20.27 -9.33 -2.01
CA VAL A 669 -21.31 -8.89 -2.95
C VAL A 669 -22.65 -9.10 -2.26
N LEU A 670 -23.25 -8.00 -1.82
CA LEU A 670 -24.54 -8.01 -1.15
C LEU A 670 -25.65 -8.41 -2.13
N GLY A 671 -25.67 -7.78 -3.30
CA GLY A 671 -26.66 -8.08 -4.32
C GLY A 671 -26.26 -7.67 -5.73
N MET A 672 -26.99 -8.22 -6.69
CA MET A 672 -26.78 -7.98 -8.12
C MET A 672 -28.07 -7.55 -8.82
N GLY A 673 -27.94 -6.59 -9.74
CA GLY A 673 -28.98 -6.22 -10.69
C GLY A 673 -28.46 -6.35 -12.11
N LEU A 674 -29.34 -6.66 -13.07
CA LEU A 674 -29.00 -6.77 -14.49
C LEU A 674 -29.83 -5.78 -15.31
N PHE A 675 -29.16 -4.93 -16.08
CA PHE A 675 -29.78 -4.01 -17.02
C PHE A 675 -29.35 -4.33 -18.45
N GLN A 676 -30.30 -4.69 -19.30
CA GLN A 676 -30.05 -4.92 -20.72
C GLN A 676 -30.31 -3.64 -21.52
N MET A 677 -29.35 -3.25 -22.36
CA MET A 677 -29.45 -2.04 -23.18
C MET A 677 -30.50 -2.23 -24.29
N SER A 678 -31.23 -1.15 -24.59
CA SER A 678 -32.05 -1.09 -25.79
C SER A 678 -31.17 -0.85 -27.02
N PRO A 679 -31.35 -1.62 -28.13
CA PRO A 679 -30.65 -1.36 -29.38
C PRO A 679 -30.93 0.03 -29.97
N GLU A 680 -32.10 0.60 -29.67
CA GLU A 680 -32.52 1.92 -30.15
C GLU A 680 -31.83 3.08 -29.42
N GLY A 681 -31.02 2.77 -28.40
CA GLY A 681 -30.49 3.75 -27.46
C GLY A 681 -31.59 4.34 -26.57
N GLY A 682 -31.27 5.46 -25.92
CA GLY A 682 -32.21 6.17 -25.06
C GLY A 682 -31.57 6.76 -23.81
N HIS A 683 -32.27 7.74 -23.25
CA HIS A 683 -31.95 8.32 -21.95
C HIS A 683 -33.12 8.06 -21.01
N GLY A 684 -32.83 7.52 -19.83
CA GLY A 684 -33.89 7.21 -18.87
C GLY A 684 -33.36 7.00 -17.46
N GLU A 685 -34.22 7.30 -16.50
CA GLU A 685 -34.05 6.85 -15.13
C GLU A 685 -34.70 5.47 -14.99
N ILE A 686 -33.95 4.53 -14.43
CA ILE A 686 -34.41 3.17 -14.17
C ILE A 686 -34.24 2.84 -12.69
N SER A 687 -35.16 2.04 -12.16
CA SER A 687 -35.05 1.43 -10.84
C SER A 687 -34.74 -0.05 -11.04
N LEU A 688 -33.52 -0.44 -10.67
CA LEU A 688 -33.01 -1.79 -10.88
C LEU A 688 -33.11 -2.61 -9.59
N PRO A 689 -33.96 -3.64 -9.49
CA PRO A 689 -34.00 -4.49 -8.31
C PRO A 689 -32.67 -5.21 -8.11
N LEU A 690 -32.18 -5.24 -6.87
CA LEU A 690 -30.99 -5.97 -6.47
C LEU A 690 -31.39 -7.28 -5.78
N LEU A 691 -30.94 -8.38 -6.35
CA LEU A 691 -31.16 -9.73 -5.87
C LEU A 691 -30.03 -10.10 -4.91
N GLY A 692 -30.35 -10.62 -3.73
CA GLY A 692 -29.34 -11.14 -2.79
C GLY A 692 -28.79 -12.52 -3.16
N ALA A 693 -27.73 -12.94 -2.47
CA ALA A 693 -27.17 -14.29 -2.62
C ALA A 693 -28.06 -15.37 -1.97
N VAL A 694 -28.29 -16.48 -2.68
CA VAL A 694 -28.76 -17.83 -2.26
C VAL A 694 -29.92 -17.93 -1.23
N ARG A 695 -31.02 -18.58 -1.67
CA ARG A 695 -32.16 -19.22 -0.93
C ARG A 695 -33.30 -18.37 -0.39
N GLN A 696 -33.24 -17.07 -0.47
CA GLN A 696 -34.43 -16.25 -0.34
C GLN A 696 -34.46 -15.37 -1.58
N GLU A 697 -35.55 -15.38 -2.34
CA GLU A 697 -35.83 -14.38 -3.37
C GLU A 697 -36.08 -13.00 -2.71
N THR A 698 -35.30 -12.67 -1.69
CA THR A 698 -35.33 -11.42 -0.96
C THR A 698 -34.71 -10.37 -1.85
N LEU A 699 -35.60 -9.57 -2.44
CA LEU A 699 -35.26 -8.27 -2.95
C LEU A 699 -34.58 -7.48 -1.82
N LEU A 700 -33.27 -7.22 -1.95
CA LEU A 700 -32.56 -6.42 -0.95
C LEU A 700 -32.93 -4.94 -1.04
N GLY A 701 -33.32 -4.51 -2.24
CA GLY A 701 -33.73 -3.14 -2.52
C GLY A 701 -33.69 -2.90 -4.02
N SER A 702 -33.80 -1.63 -4.41
CA SER A 702 -33.58 -1.20 -5.79
C SER A 702 -32.38 -0.27 -5.86
N LEU A 703 -31.76 -0.12 -7.03
CA LEU A 703 -30.75 0.88 -7.32
C LEU A 703 -31.31 1.82 -8.41
N ARG A 704 -31.36 3.13 -8.15
CA ARG A 704 -31.76 4.10 -9.19
C ARG A 704 -30.56 4.53 -10.00
N LEU A 705 -30.69 4.37 -11.31
CA LEU A 705 -29.66 4.67 -12.29
C LEU A 705 -30.22 5.63 -13.32
N ARG A 706 -29.43 6.60 -13.75
CA ARG A 706 -29.70 7.33 -14.99
C ARG A 706 -28.74 6.80 -16.04
N ILE A 707 -29.30 6.25 -17.09
CA ILE A 707 -28.52 5.66 -18.18
C ILE A 707 -28.71 6.54 -19.40
N GLY A 708 -27.59 6.91 -20.01
CA GLY A 708 -27.55 7.63 -21.27
C GLY A 708 -26.89 6.79 -22.35
N ILE A 709 -27.67 6.36 -23.33
CA ILE A 709 -27.20 5.64 -24.51
C ILE A 709 -27.38 6.56 -25.71
N PRO A 710 -26.29 7.13 -26.27
CA PRO A 710 -26.36 7.98 -27.44
C PRO A 710 -26.93 7.22 -28.65
N VAL A 711 -27.91 7.82 -29.32
CA VAL A 711 -28.63 7.26 -30.48
C VAL A 711 -27.70 6.93 -31.66
N HIS A 712 -26.53 7.57 -31.73
CA HIS A 712 -25.57 7.44 -32.84
C HIS A 712 -24.13 7.15 -32.38
N GLY A 713 -23.93 6.75 -31.12
CA GLY A 713 -22.60 6.39 -30.60
C GLY A 713 -22.45 4.88 -30.58
N ILE A 714 -21.56 4.34 -31.41
CA ILE A 714 -21.32 2.89 -31.43
C ILE A 714 -20.84 2.45 -30.05
N GLY A 715 -21.67 1.68 -29.34
CA GLY A 715 -21.31 1.06 -28.06
C GLY A 715 -20.99 2.00 -26.90
N ALA A 716 -21.13 3.32 -27.04
CA ALA A 716 -20.92 4.26 -25.94
C ALA A 716 -22.13 4.26 -25.00
N CYS A 717 -21.91 4.35 -23.69
CA CYS A 717 -22.95 4.43 -22.69
C CYS A 717 -22.43 5.20 -21.47
N SER A 718 -23.23 6.13 -20.96
CA SER A 718 -23.02 6.71 -19.63
C SER A 718 -23.97 6.08 -18.63
N VAL A 719 -23.45 5.80 -17.44
CA VAL A 719 -24.20 5.29 -16.29
C VAL A 719 -23.92 6.24 -15.14
N GLU A 720 -24.92 7.03 -14.77
CA GLU A 720 -24.91 7.83 -13.55
C GLU A 720 -25.63 7.01 -12.45
N VAL A 721 -24.90 6.73 -11.36
CA VAL A 721 -25.46 6.02 -10.21
C VAL A 721 -25.93 7.08 -9.22
N CYS A 722 -27.25 7.32 -9.17
CA CYS A 722 -27.82 8.46 -8.46
C CYS A 722 -28.29 8.12 -7.04
N GLU A 723 -29.19 7.15 -6.84
CA GLU A 723 -29.90 7.08 -5.56
C GLU A 723 -30.50 5.72 -5.12
N THR A 724 -30.65 5.64 -3.79
CA THR A 724 -31.54 4.84 -2.93
C THR A 724 -31.47 3.33 -3.02
N PHE A 725 -30.67 2.75 -2.13
CA PHE A 725 -30.87 1.41 -1.60
C PHE A 725 -31.53 1.53 -0.21
N ASP A 726 -32.79 1.10 -0.09
CA ASP A 726 -33.56 1.10 1.17
C ASP A 726 -33.26 -0.21 1.94
N VAL A 727 -32.04 -0.37 2.44
CA VAL A 727 -31.72 -1.43 3.41
C VAL A 727 -31.74 -0.83 4.81
N GLU A 728 -32.12 -1.65 5.80
CA GLU A 728 -31.83 -1.33 7.20
C GLU A 728 -30.31 -1.18 7.38
N VAL A 729 -29.81 0.06 7.22
CA VAL A 729 -28.38 0.43 7.26
C VAL A 729 -27.66 -0.06 8.51
N GLY A 730 -28.43 -0.47 9.54
CA GLY A 730 -28.02 -1.19 10.73
C GLY A 730 -26.91 -2.23 10.52
N GLU A 731 -27.04 -3.07 9.50
CA GLU A 731 -26.09 -4.18 9.29
C GLU A 731 -24.83 -3.77 8.52
N LEU A 732 -24.89 -2.67 7.77
CA LEU A 732 -23.77 -2.18 6.96
C LEU A 732 -22.93 -1.11 7.68
N PHE A 733 -23.23 -0.81 8.95
CA PHE A 733 -22.48 0.17 9.71
C PHE A 733 -21.00 -0.21 9.82
N GLY A 734 -20.14 0.72 9.37
CA GLY A 734 -18.70 0.54 9.38
C GLY A 734 -18.14 -0.14 8.12
N CYS A 735 -18.98 -0.56 7.17
CA CYS A 735 -18.53 -1.04 5.87
C CYS A 735 -18.44 0.10 4.84
N ILE A 736 -17.49 -0.03 3.91
CA ILE A 736 -17.37 0.80 2.72
C ILE A 736 -18.26 0.17 1.65
N VAL A 737 -19.35 0.85 1.28
CA VAL A 737 -20.30 0.32 0.29
C VAL A 737 -20.07 0.99 -1.06
N THR A 738 -19.90 0.20 -2.11
CA THR A 738 -19.66 0.67 -3.49
C THR A 738 -20.57 -0.07 -4.46
N VAL A 739 -20.80 0.50 -5.64
CA VAL A 739 -21.43 -0.20 -6.76
C VAL A 739 -20.35 -0.50 -7.79
N LYS A 740 -20.15 -1.78 -8.13
CA LYS A 740 -19.32 -2.20 -9.27
C LYS A 740 -20.24 -2.41 -10.47
N VAL A 741 -20.07 -1.60 -11.50
CA VAL A 741 -20.79 -1.71 -12.77
C VAL A 741 -19.92 -2.51 -13.74
N ILE A 742 -20.45 -3.63 -14.21
CA ILE A 742 -19.77 -4.57 -15.11
C ILE A 742 -20.52 -4.55 -16.44
N ALA A 743 -19.86 -4.07 -17.49
CA ALA A 743 -20.36 -4.09 -18.85
C ALA A 743 -19.94 -5.39 -19.52
N PHE A 744 -20.89 -6.09 -20.14
CA PHE A 744 -20.61 -7.26 -20.97
C PHE A 744 -20.98 -6.97 -22.42
N GLU A 745 -20.16 -7.47 -23.32
CA GLU A 745 -20.46 -7.50 -24.76
C GLU A 745 -21.66 -8.41 -25.04
N ARG A 746 -21.77 -9.54 -24.35
CA ARG A 746 -22.78 -10.59 -24.62
C ARG A 746 -23.79 -10.70 -23.47
N PRO A 747 -25.11 -10.67 -23.76
CA PRO A 747 -26.14 -10.85 -22.74
C PRO A 747 -26.08 -12.21 -22.02
N GLY A 748 -25.63 -13.26 -22.71
CA GLY A 748 -25.48 -14.60 -22.12
C GLY A 748 -24.45 -14.64 -21.01
N ASP A 749 -23.33 -13.93 -21.16
CA ASP A 749 -22.26 -13.91 -20.16
C ASP A 749 -22.72 -13.21 -18.87
N ALA A 750 -23.47 -12.10 -18.99
CA ALA A 750 -24.05 -11.41 -17.83
C ALA A 750 -25.08 -12.27 -17.08
N ARG A 751 -25.89 -13.06 -17.80
CA ARG A 751 -26.84 -13.98 -17.16
C ARG A 751 -26.13 -15.10 -16.42
N MET A 752 -25.11 -15.70 -17.04
CA MET A 752 -24.28 -16.72 -16.38
C MET A 752 -23.59 -16.16 -15.13
N HIS A 753 -23.13 -14.90 -15.15
CA HIS A 753 -22.56 -14.22 -13.99
C HIS A 753 -23.58 -14.06 -12.85
N LEU A 754 -24.80 -13.61 -13.18
CA LEU A 754 -25.88 -13.46 -12.21
C LEU A 754 -26.33 -14.81 -11.62
N GLU A 755 -26.47 -15.84 -12.47
CA GLU A 755 -26.84 -17.20 -12.05
C GLU A 755 -25.77 -17.84 -11.15
N ALA A 756 -24.48 -17.61 -11.44
CA ALA A 756 -23.38 -18.05 -10.60
C ALA A 756 -23.45 -17.42 -9.22
N PHE A 757 -23.66 -16.10 -9.15
CA PHE A 757 -23.87 -15.40 -7.87
C PHE A 757 -25.07 -15.95 -7.09
N GLN A 758 -26.21 -16.15 -7.75
CA GLN A 758 -27.43 -16.67 -7.10
C GLN A 758 -27.29 -18.11 -6.61
N SER A 759 -26.42 -18.91 -7.24
CA SER A 759 -26.14 -20.29 -6.87
C SER A 759 -24.96 -20.43 -5.90
N GLY A 760 -24.26 -19.34 -5.58
CA GLY A 760 -23.03 -19.37 -4.77
C GLY A 760 -21.86 -20.06 -5.49
N CYS A 761 -21.90 -20.12 -6.82
CA CYS A 761 -20.82 -20.64 -7.65
C CYS A 761 -19.84 -19.52 -8.04
N PRO A 762 -18.57 -19.85 -8.31
CA PRO A 762 -17.63 -18.92 -8.92
C PRO A 762 -18.15 -18.32 -10.23
N ALA A 763 -17.86 -17.04 -10.47
CA ALA A 763 -18.23 -16.37 -11.72
C ALA A 763 -17.55 -17.07 -12.92
N PRO A 764 -18.31 -17.49 -13.96
CA PRO A 764 -17.74 -18.18 -15.10
C PRO A 764 -16.91 -17.22 -15.98
N LEU A 765 -15.97 -17.78 -16.73
CA LEU A 765 -15.25 -17.05 -17.77
C LEU A 765 -16.24 -16.58 -18.85
N PRO A 766 -16.33 -15.26 -19.14
CA PRO A 766 -17.16 -14.77 -20.23
C PRO A 766 -16.58 -15.22 -21.57
N ARG A 767 -17.45 -15.37 -22.56
CA ARG A 767 -17.06 -15.69 -23.94
C ARG A 767 -16.80 -14.44 -24.77
N GLY A 768 -17.25 -13.28 -24.32
CA GLY A 768 -16.98 -11.98 -24.94
C GLY A 768 -16.19 -11.04 -24.05
N HIS A 769 -16.13 -9.79 -24.47
CA HIS A 769 -15.45 -8.71 -23.76
C HIS A 769 -16.20 -8.27 -22.50
N VAL A 770 -15.45 -7.92 -21.44
CA VAL A 770 -16.00 -7.49 -20.14
C VAL A 770 -15.20 -6.36 -19.53
N CYS A 771 -15.85 -5.23 -19.23
CA CYS A 771 -15.23 -4.11 -18.52
C CYS A 771 -15.91 -3.89 -17.18
N SER A 772 -15.16 -3.68 -16.11
CA SER A 772 -15.73 -3.25 -14.84
C SER A 772 -15.21 -1.90 -14.37
N ARG A 773 -16.08 -1.14 -13.70
CA ARG A 773 -15.75 0.11 -13.01
C ARG A 773 -16.47 0.15 -11.67
N SER A 774 -15.88 0.78 -10.67
CA SER A 774 -16.50 0.98 -9.36
C SER A 774 -16.80 2.45 -9.10
N THR A 775 -17.93 2.72 -8.45
CA THR A 775 -18.26 4.04 -7.93
C THR A 775 -17.32 4.43 -6.79
N SER A 776 -17.35 5.70 -6.41
CA SER A 776 -16.90 6.10 -5.08
C SER A 776 -17.69 5.34 -4.00
N PRO A 777 -17.17 5.29 -2.78
CA PRO A 777 -17.97 4.88 -1.63
C PRO A 777 -19.26 5.68 -1.47
N ALA A 778 -20.30 5.01 -0.98
CA ALA A 778 -21.59 5.60 -0.69
C ALA A 778 -21.53 6.58 0.47
N THR A 779 -22.29 7.67 0.39
CA THR A 779 -22.56 8.54 1.54
C THR A 779 -23.87 8.14 2.20
N ALA A 780 -23.86 7.85 3.49
CA ALA A 780 -25.06 7.56 4.26
C ALA A 780 -25.83 8.85 4.59
N THR A 781 -27.07 8.97 4.11
CA THR A 781 -27.96 10.12 4.35
C THR A 781 -29.35 9.65 4.71
N GLN A 782 -29.87 10.00 5.90
CA GLN A 782 -31.24 9.67 6.35
C GLN A 782 -31.60 8.17 6.22
N GLY A 783 -30.66 7.28 6.55
CA GLY A 783 -30.88 5.83 6.44
C GLY A 783 -30.83 5.30 5.00
N LYS A 784 -30.30 6.08 4.04
CA LYS A 784 -30.10 5.67 2.65
C LYS A 784 -28.63 5.78 2.27
N LEU A 785 -28.22 4.93 1.34
CA LEU A 785 -26.92 5.01 0.68
C LEU A 785 -27.06 5.79 -0.63
N VAL A 786 -26.20 6.79 -0.82
CA VAL A 786 -26.22 7.69 -1.98
C VAL A 786 -24.87 7.68 -2.67
N TRP A 787 -24.91 7.57 -4.00
CA TRP A 787 -23.76 7.70 -4.89
C TRP A 787 -23.98 8.89 -5.82
N GLN A 788 -22.90 9.50 -6.28
CA GLN A 788 -22.96 10.61 -7.24
C GLN A 788 -21.80 10.46 -8.22
N ASP A 789 -21.69 9.27 -8.79
CA ASP A 789 -20.62 8.91 -9.71
C ASP A 789 -21.18 8.76 -11.12
N HIS A 790 -20.42 9.27 -12.09
CA HIS A 790 -20.69 9.16 -13.51
C HIS A 790 -19.64 8.24 -14.14
N LEU A 791 -20.10 7.09 -14.64
CA LEU A 791 -19.26 6.09 -15.27
C LEU A 791 -19.55 6.09 -16.78
N GLU A 792 -18.50 6.16 -17.58
CA GLU A 792 -18.59 6.08 -19.04
C GLU A 792 -18.02 4.74 -19.51
N PHE A 793 -18.71 4.11 -20.44
CA PHE A 793 -18.30 2.90 -21.14
C PHE A 793 -18.30 3.19 -22.63
N TYR A 794 -17.29 2.71 -23.34
CA TYR A 794 -17.10 3.03 -24.75
C TYR A 794 -16.77 1.77 -25.53
N GLY A 795 -17.59 1.44 -26.52
CA GLY A 795 -17.31 0.42 -27.51
C GLY A 795 -16.63 1.04 -28.73
N LEU A 796 -15.72 0.32 -29.37
CA LEU A 796 -14.99 0.84 -30.54
C LEU A 796 -15.74 0.65 -31.87
N GLY A 797 -16.84 -0.09 -31.88
CA GLY A 797 -17.54 -0.42 -33.11
C GLY A 797 -16.66 -1.20 -34.08
N GLU A 798 -16.64 -0.75 -35.33
CA GLU A 798 -15.82 -1.36 -36.39
C GLU A 798 -14.31 -1.26 -36.09
N ALA A 799 -13.88 -0.26 -35.31
CA ALA A 799 -12.47 -0.10 -34.94
C ALA A 799 -11.98 -1.17 -33.94
N ALA A 800 -12.89 -1.94 -33.32
CA ALA A 800 -12.55 -3.02 -32.41
C ALA A 800 -11.63 -4.06 -33.07
N GLN A 801 -11.89 -4.45 -34.31
CA GLN A 801 -11.10 -5.46 -35.01
C GLN A 801 -9.65 -5.00 -35.23
N ALA A 802 -9.44 -3.73 -35.54
CA ALA A 802 -8.11 -3.17 -35.70
C ALA A 802 -7.36 -3.10 -34.35
N ALA A 803 -8.07 -2.78 -33.27
CA ALA A 803 -7.52 -2.81 -31.92
C ALA A 803 -7.14 -4.25 -31.49
N GLU A 804 -7.98 -5.23 -31.78
CA GLU A 804 -7.69 -6.65 -31.52
C GLU A 804 -6.46 -7.13 -32.28
N ALA A 805 -6.35 -6.80 -33.57
CA ALA A 805 -5.19 -7.13 -34.37
C ALA A 805 -3.92 -6.52 -33.78
N GLU A 806 -3.98 -5.25 -33.36
CA GLU A 806 -2.84 -4.58 -32.74
C GLU A 806 -2.42 -5.20 -31.39
N VAL A 807 -3.38 -5.60 -30.55
CA VAL A 807 -3.09 -6.32 -29.30
C VAL A 807 -2.47 -7.67 -29.59
N ARG A 808 -2.99 -8.39 -30.58
CA ARG A 808 -2.48 -9.69 -31.02
C ARG A 808 -1.04 -9.57 -31.51
N ASP A 809 -0.75 -8.61 -32.38
CA ASP A 809 0.61 -8.35 -32.88
C ASP A 809 1.60 -8.09 -31.73
N CYS A 810 1.15 -7.37 -30.69
CA CYS A 810 1.96 -7.13 -29.50
C CYS A 810 2.28 -8.42 -28.74
N LEU A 811 1.32 -9.32 -28.60
CA LEU A 811 1.50 -10.61 -27.91
C LEU A 811 2.34 -11.59 -28.74
N GLU A 812 2.06 -11.68 -30.05
CA GLU A 812 2.78 -12.56 -30.98
C GLU A 812 4.26 -12.18 -31.08
N SER A 813 4.59 -10.89 -31.00
CA SER A 813 6.00 -10.45 -30.96
C SER A 813 6.79 -10.95 -29.74
N LEU A 814 6.10 -11.38 -28.69
CA LEU A 814 6.69 -12.02 -27.50
C LEU A 814 6.69 -13.56 -27.61
N GLY A 815 6.32 -14.11 -28.77
CA GLY A 815 6.23 -15.55 -29.00
C GLY A 815 4.97 -16.21 -28.44
N VAL A 816 3.94 -15.43 -28.08
CA VAL A 816 2.67 -15.95 -27.59
C VAL A 816 1.80 -16.36 -28.77
N ASP A 817 1.47 -17.65 -28.85
CA ASP A 817 0.56 -18.16 -29.88
C ASP A 817 -0.86 -17.65 -29.64
N CYS A 818 -1.35 -16.86 -30.59
CA CYS A 818 -2.69 -16.27 -30.56
C CYS A 818 -3.63 -16.89 -31.62
N THR A 819 -3.29 -18.05 -32.21
CA THR A 819 -4.05 -18.69 -33.31
C THR A 819 -5.39 -19.32 -32.89
N GLY A 820 -5.76 -19.26 -31.61
CA GLY A 820 -7.03 -19.74 -31.07
C GLY A 820 -7.92 -18.65 -30.46
N ASP A 821 -8.78 -19.06 -29.52
CA ASP A 821 -9.51 -18.12 -28.64
C ASP A 821 -8.54 -17.48 -27.65
N TRP A 822 -7.75 -16.54 -28.14
CA TRP A 822 -6.73 -15.85 -27.37
C TRP A 822 -7.34 -15.05 -26.20
N LEU A 823 -8.61 -14.65 -26.28
CA LEU A 823 -9.31 -13.98 -25.18
C LEU A 823 -9.47 -14.91 -23.97
N ALA A 824 -9.67 -16.22 -24.19
CA ALA A 824 -9.69 -17.21 -23.11
C ALA A 824 -8.35 -17.36 -22.38
N SER A 825 -7.23 -16.91 -22.98
CA SER A 825 -5.91 -16.85 -22.33
C SER A 825 -5.74 -15.62 -21.43
N MET A 826 -6.69 -14.68 -21.49
CA MET A 826 -6.71 -13.41 -20.75
C MET A 826 -8.03 -13.27 -19.98
N PRO A 827 -8.30 -14.04 -18.91
CA PRO A 827 -9.54 -13.97 -18.16
C PRO A 827 -9.84 -12.54 -17.63
N PRO A 828 -11.10 -12.08 -17.59
CA PRO A 828 -11.45 -10.73 -17.14
C PRO A 828 -11.22 -10.53 -15.64
N SER A 829 -11.33 -9.28 -15.16
CA SER A 829 -11.06 -8.95 -13.74
C SER A 829 -12.14 -9.45 -12.78
N ILE A 830 -13.25 -9.95 -13.33
CA ILE A 830 -14.36 -10.54 -12.59
C ILE A 830 -14.14 -12.04 -12.29
N SER A 831 -13.13 -12.66 -12.89
CA SER A 831 -12.79 -14.06 -12.66
C SER A 831 -12.15 -14.29 -11.30
N GLU A 832 -12.22 -15.54 -10.83
CA GLU A 832 -11.57 -15.94 -9.59
C GLU A 832 -10.06 -15.67 -9.65
N PRO A 833 -9.45 -15.22 -8.53
CA PRO A 833 -8.01 -14.99 -8.47
C PRO A 833 -7.18 -16.18 -8.93
N ALA A 834 -7.59 -17.41 -8.59
CA ALA A 834 -6.85 -18.63 -8.92
C ALA A 834 -6.76 -18.85 -10.43
N ASP A 835 -7.86 -18.67 -11.17
CA ASP A 835 -7.88 -18.83 -12.62
C ASP A 835 -6.99 -17.80 -13.31
N VAL A 836 -7.06 -16.56 -12.84
CA VAL A 836 -6.23 -15.44 -13.32
C VAL A 836 -4.74 -15.74 -13.11
N ASP A 837 -4.38 -16.31 -11.96
CA ASP A 837 -3.00 -16.65 -11.63
C ASP A 837 -2.49 -17.87 -12.43
N GLU A 838 -3.34 -18.88 -12.66
CA GLU A 838 -3.03 -20.01 -13.54
C GLU A 838 -2.76 -19.56 -14.98
N LYS A 839 -3.65 -18.72 -15.55
CA LYS A 839 -3.49 -18.24 -16.93
C LYS A 839 -2.27 -17.36 -17.10
N ALA A 840 -1.94 -16.52 -16.13
CA ALA A 840 -0.67 -15.80 -16.20
C ALA A 840 0.53 -16.72 -16.03
N ALA A 841 0.47 -17.77 -15.21
CA ALA A 841 1.55 -18.74 -15.13
C ALA A 841 1.78 -19.45 -16.49
N ALA A 842 0.71 -19.76 -17.22
CA ALA A 842 0.79 -20.29 -18.58
C ALA A 842 1.42 -19.27 -19.55
N PHE A 843 0.99 -18.01 -19.51
CA PHE A 843 1.59 -16.91 -20.28
C PHE A 843 3.08 -16.75 -19.98
N LEU A 844 3.45 -16.76 -18.70
CA LEU A 844 4.85 -16.68 -18.26
C LEU A 844 5.68 -17.85 -18.79
N THR A 845 5.09 -19.04 -18.88
CA THR A 845 5.78 -20.21 -19.47
C THR A 845 6.02 -20.03 -20.98
N CYS A 846 5.11 -19.34 -21.69
CA CYS A 846 5.24 -19.03 -23.11
C CYS A 846 6.24 -17.90 -23.39
N VAL A 847 6.32 -16.88 -22.53
CA VAL A 847 7.21 -15.72 -22.71
C VAL A 847 8.62 -15.96 -22.15
N LEU A 848 8.76 -16.80 -21.11
CA LEU A 848 10.04 -17.14 -20.48
C LEU A 848 10.64 -18.54 -20.82
N PRO A 849 10.39 -19.20 -21.98
CA PRO A 849 11.00 -20.48 -22.29
C PRO A 849 12.52 -20.40 -22.38
N SER A 850 13.06 -19.22 -22.69
CA SER A 850 14.49 -18.98 -22.87
C SER A 850 15.30 -18.96 -21.57
N LEU A 851 14.70 -18.82 -20.38
CA LEU A 851 15.48 -18.75 -19.14
C LEU A 851 16.16 -20.07 -18.78
N ASP A 852 15.50 -21.20 -19.06
CA ASP A 852 16.13 -22.52 -18.90
C ASP A 852 16.90 -22.94 -20.16
N THR A 853 16.49 -22.49 -21.35
CA THR A 853 17.19 -22.77 -22.62
C THR A 853 18.51 -22.01 -22.76
N ALA A 854 18.69 -20.89 -22.05
CA ALA A 854 19.98 -20.19 -21.93
C ALA A 854 21.09 -21.06 -21.30
N LYS A 855 20.76 -22.21 -20.67
CA LYS A 855 21.76 -23.23 -20.32
C LYS A 855 22.50 -23.79 -21.55
N SER A 856 21.93 -23.70 -22.76
CA SER A 856 22.54 -24.21 -23.99
C SER A 856 23.37 -23.17 -24.76
N ILE A 857 23.30 -21.88 -24.41
CA ILE A 857 24.13 -20.84 -25.06
C ILE A 857 25.47 -20.68 -24.31
N SER A 858 25.58 -21.21 -23.08
CA SER A 858 26.83 -21.29 -22.32
C SER A 858 27.53 -22.65 -22.35
N GLN A 859 27.01 -23.61 -23.14
CA GLN A 859 27.71 -24.87 -23.49
C GLN A 859 28.16 -24.76 -24.94
#